data_AF-A0A409Y5D1-F1
#
_entry.id   AF-A0A409Y5D1-F1
#
_cell.length_a   1.000
_cell.length_b   1.000
_cell.length_c   1.000
_cell.angle_alpha   90.00
_cell.angle_beta   90.00
_cell.angle_gamma   90.00
#
_symmetry.space_group_name_H-M   'P 1'
#
loop_
_entity.id
_entity.type
_entity.pdbx_description
1 polymer ?
#
loop_
_entity_poly.entity_id
_entity_poly.type
_entity_poly.pdbx_seq_one_letter_code
_entity_poly.pdbx_strand_id
1 'polypeptide(L)'
;MSPAISSIPLDIVPKTGPRVSFELRFAVWCMTRILIQVNRSSDLRCIGHCLEFFQPKSVRYHSECQRELTDNSIFCDVKDIYFLAFPNDPLRNKFFVYGVYVLELVQTGIVAVTFFRAFGTGFGDYAFLDQIGPSWFSIPILSGLVAFLADIFYAYRISVLAESYWVAGSVVFLAITQLAGSIAQGVEMQQVGLFSGLLGTQFKVATAFWNGGSALCDVIIAVCMAFYLTRRGSELGMPSTQRLLRRVVTLIIGSGAATASIAILNFDVSDSDLDTMSIALDALIFATAWGHVLLAPYTKVEESFNLHATHDVLMYGVGRDNLHKYDHFTFPGAVPRTFIGSILLAWLSRPAIQVAALMGLYRDKSDLQIIVRLVLATLNALTLALIRRGASRRFGRTTGLFFTLLTCSQFHLPFWMGRTIPNMFATIPVNLVTYLLIDHAPNATRPSERKLTWAVALLTSTAAIIRAEVALLLAPLALQLLYSRQLPFSKLLKVGILSGIISAGMSILVDSYFWQQWPIWPEFTGIYFNVVQGKSSEWGVSPWHTYIASYLPKLLLASLPLSFIGLITDQRRIIPLLFPPACFVALISNLGHKEWRFVVYVVPLFNVAAARGARWMVSRRKNALLGRLAFLVACGLVVLNVAFTSLSTIASMKNYPGGEALLTFHQLYSESDISPAPHVHISNLAAQTGASLFLQLNSPPYYRVPGNPHSGYVTAEDWRYNKTENIPLAALSSSDNAFTHLISESPPSQLDGNIWKSVKTIKGFDRWSIDWELLLRGSKGGEKLDLMKRLNLRQILRLVESEKLWILERDEVTS
;
A
#
# COMPACT_ATOMS: atom_id res chain seq x y z
N MET A 1 42.56 -28.27 -47.51
CA MET A 1 41.67 -29.04 -48.42
C MET A 1 40.31 -29.13 -47.77
N SER A 2 39.29 -28.72 -48.51
CA SER A 2 37.86 -28.89 -48.24
C SER A 2 37.51 -30.38 -48.06
N PRO A 3 36.33 -30.73 -47.50
CA PRO A 3 35.15 -30.74 -48.35
C PRO A 3 33.90 -30.08 -47.73
N ALA A 4 33.16 -29.43 -48.62
CA ALA A 4 31.77 -29.02 -48.49
C ALA A 4 30.82 -30.15 -48.94
N ILE A 5 29.56 -30.09 -48.48
CA ILE A 5 28.27 -30.52 -49.08
C ILE A 5 27.26 -30.51 -47.89
N SER A 6 26.53 -29.41 -47.61
CA SER A 6 25.30 -28.92 -48.24
C SER A 6 24.01 -29.68 -47.89
N SER A 7 23.05 -28.90 -47.34
CA SER A 7 21.58 -28.95 -47.47
C SER A 7 20.75 -30.11 -46.88
N ILE A 8 20.10 -29.86 -45.73
CA ILE A 8 18.75 -30.36 -45.37
C ILE A 8 18.03 -29.22 -44.56
N PRO A 9 16.71 -28.95 -44.75
CA PRO A 9 16.09 -27.63 -44.56
C PRO A 9 15.66 -27.30 -43.11
N LEU A 10 15.77 -26.01 -42.76
CA LEU A 10 15.04 -25.37 -41.66
C LEU A 10 13.56 -25.22 -42.05
N ASP A 11 12.73 -26.20 -41.73
CA ASP A 11 11.28 -26.07 -41.82
C ASP A 11 10.56 -26.91 -40.76
N ILE A 12 10.79 -26.58 -39.47
CA ILE A 12 9.89 -26.98 -38.38
C ILE A 12 9.79 -25.84 -37.37
N VAL A 13 9.13 -24.74 -37.78
CA VAL A 13 8.44 -23.85 -36.83
C VAL A 13 6.99 -24.34 -36.76
N PRO A 14 6.50 -24.87 -35.63
CA PRO A 14 5.11 -25.26 -35.55
C PRO A 14 4.25 -24.00 -35.64
N LYS A 15 3.45 -23.93 -36.71
CA LYS A 15 2.37 -22.95 -36.89
C LYS A 15 1.49 -22.95 -35.63
N THR A 16 1.65 -21.95 -34.77
CA THR A 16 0.65 -21.64 -33.76
C THR A 16 -0.67 -21.42 -34.49
N GLY A 17 -1.68 -22.24 -34.21
CA GLY A 17 -2.96 -22.18 -34.91
C GLY A 17 -3.57 -20.77 -34.86
N PRO A 18 -4.29 -20.34 -35.92
CA PRO A 18 -4.73 -18.94 -36.10
C PRO A 18 -5.62 -18.41 -34.96
N ARG A 19 -6.21 -19.29 -34.12
CA ARG A 19 -7.18 -18.94 -33.06
C ARG A 19 -6.57 -18.38 -31.78
N VAL A 20 -5.37 -18.80 -31.36
CA VAL A 20 -4.72 -18.29 -30.13
C VAL A 20 -4.09 -16.91 -30.36
N SER A 21 -3.74 -16.62 -31.62
CA SER A 21 -3.05 -15.38 -31.99
C SER A 21 -3.85 -14.13 -31.68
N PHE A 22 -5.20 -14.16 -31.77
CA PHE A 22 -6.09 -12.99 -31.66
C PHE A 22 -6.47 -12.61 -30.21
N GLU A 23 -6.38 -13.54 -29.23
CA GLU A 23 -6.59 -13.21 -27.79
C GLU A 23 -5.52 -12.23 -27.29
N LEU A 24 -4.28 -12.51 -27.65
CA LEU A 24 -3.12 -11.71 -27.29
C LEU A 24 -3.19 -10.29 -27.87
N ARG A 25 -3.79 -10.15 -29.07
CA ARG A 25 -3.93 -8.87 -29.81
C ARG A 25 -4.94 -7.94 -29.15
N PHE A 26 -6.04 -8.50 -28.66
CA PHE A 26 -7.14 -7.75 -28.02
C PHE A 26 -6.81 -7.35 -26.57
N ALA A 27 -6.10 -8.21 -25.83
CA ALA A 27 -5.62 -7.89 -24.48
C ALA A 27 -4.64 -6.70 -24.47
N VAL A 28 -3.76 -6.61 -25.49
CA VAL A 28 -2.86 -5.46 -25.68
C VAL A 28 -3.64 -4.17 -25.99
N TRP A 29 -4.69 -4.28 -26.82
CA TRP A 29 -5.59 -3.16 -27.12
C TRP A 29 -6.30 -2.63 -25.86
N CYS A 30 -6.88 -3.51 -25.03
CA CYS A 30 -7.48 -3.12 -23.74
C CYS A 30 -6.47 -2.53 -22.74
N MET A 31 -5.24 -3.05 -22.68
CA MET A 31 -4.22 -2.56 -21.75
C MET A 31 -3.70 -1.16 -22.13
N THR A 32 -3.57 -0.90 -23.43
CA THR A 32 -3.17 0.42 -23.96
C THR A 32 -4.20 1.49 -23.57
N ARG A 33 -5.49 1.12 -23.51
CA ARG A 33 -6.60 1.99 -23.05
C ARG A 33 -6.52 2.33 -21.56
N ILE A 34 -6.23 1.36 -20.69
CA ILE A 34 -6.09 1.58 -19.23
C ILE A 34 -4.90 2.50 -18.96
N LEU A 35 -3.78 2.30 -19.67
CA LEU A 35 -2.58 3.13 -19.53
C LEU A 35 -2.81 4.57 -20.00
N ILE A 36 -3.60 4.79 -21.05
CA ILE A 36 -3.94 6.12 -21.57
C ILE A 36 -4.95 6.86 -20.66
N GLN A 37 -5.92 6.15 -20.06
CA GLN A 37 -6.86 6.76 -19.11
C GLN A 37 -6.20 7.12 -17.77
N VAL A 38 -5.17 6.38 -17.35
CA VAL A 38 -4.48 6.59 -16.07
C VAL A 38 -3.31 7.59 -16.20
N ASN A 39 -2.70 7.73 -17.37
CA ASN A 39 -1.45 8.49 -17.52
C ASN A 39 -1.57 9.62 -18.57
N ARG A 40 -1.88 10.83 -18.10
CA ARG A 40 -1.72 12.07 -18.89
C ARG A 40 -0.31 12.67 -18.82
N SER A 41 0.67 11.93 -18.28
CA SER A 41 2.07 12.37 -18.16
C SER A 41 3.04 11.42 -18.87
N SER A 42 3.34 11.76 -20.13
CA SER A 42 4.68 11.78 -20.75
C SER A 42 5.71 10.69 -20.42
N ASP A 43 5.34 9.40 -20.37
CA ASP A 43 6.32 8.31 -20.44
C ASP A 43 5.89 7.26 -21.48
N LEU A 44 6.15 7.57 -22.75
CA LEU A 44 5.96 6.71 -23.92
C LEU A 44 6.83 5.42 -23.87
N ARG A 45 7.81 5.34 -22.96
CA ARG A 45 8.69 4.18 -22.78
C ARG A 45 7.98 2.92 -22.26
N CYS A 46 6.91 3.07 -21.47
CA CYS A 46 6.13 1.93 -20.99
C CYS A 46 5.35 1.23 -22.12
N ILE A 47 4.88 1.98 -23.12
CA ILE A 47 4.17 1.39 -24.28
C ILE A 47 5.17 0.64 -25.18
N GLY A 48 6.38 1.19 -25.36
CA GLY A 48 7.47 0.52 -26.08
C GLY A 48 7.90 -0.81 -25.46
N HIS A 49 8.07 -0.87 -24.12
CA HIS A 49 8.38 -2.10 -23.41
C HIS A 49 7.25 -3.14 -23.45
N CYS A 50 5.98 -2.69 -23.45
CA CYS A 50 4.85 -3.58 -23.65
C CYS A 50 4.87 -4.21 -25.06
N LEU A 51 5.18 -3.43 -26.11
CA LEU A 51 5.21 -3.91 -27.50
C LEU A 51 6.42 -4.80 -27.82
N GLU A 52 7.61 -4.52 -27.26
CA GLU A 52 8.80 -5.39 -27.37
C GLU A 52 8.55 -6.81 -26.83
N PHE A 53 7.59 -6.95 -25.91
CA PHE A 53 7.32 -8.20 -25.22
C PHE A 53 6.45 -9.21 -26.01
N PHE A 54 5.81 -8.78 -27.11
CA PHE A 54 4.79 -9.56 -27.83
C PHE A 54 5.22 -10.09 -29.21
N GLN A 55 6.47 -9.88 -29.66
CA GLN A 55 6.97 -10.37 -30.96
C GLN A 55 7.98 -11.53 -30.78
N PRO A 56 7.91 -12.63 -31.58
CA PRO A 56 8.96 -13.64 -31.60
C PRO A 56 10.25 -13.07 -32.22
N LYS A 57 11.40 -13.42 -31.65
CA LYS A 57 12.77 -12.92 -31.94
C LYS A 57 13.31 -13.13 -33.38
N SER A 58 12.47 -13.34 -34.39
CA SER A 58 12.91 -13.47 -35.77
C SER A 58 12.10 -12.55 -36.65
N VAL A 59 12.64 -11.38 -36.99
CA VAL A 59 12.55 -10.73 -38.30
C VAL A 59 13.25 -9.36 -38.23
N ARG A 60 14.07 -9.10 -39.24
CA ARG A 60 15.02 -7.99 -39.44
C ARG A 60 14.32 -6.62 -39.71
N TYR A 61 13.17 -6.36 -39.08
CA TYR A 61 12.39 -5.11 -39.16
C TYR A 61 12.62 -4.16 -37.96
N HIS A 62 13.56 -4.51 -37.07
CA HIS A 62 13.73 -3.84 -35.78
C HIS A 62 14.29 -2.41 -35.91
N SER A 63 15.09 -2.12 -36.96
CA SER A 63 15.80 -0.84 -37.08
C SER A 63 15.01 0.28 -37.76
N GLU A 64 14.00 -0.03 -38.59
CA GLU A 64 13.18 0.99 -39.26
C GLU A 64 12.01 1.45 -38.38
N CYS A 65 11.33 0.52 -37.72
CA CYS A 65 10.20 0.85 -36.83
C CYS A 65 10.64 1.67 -35.61
N GLN A 66 11.84 1.42 -35.08
CA GLN A 66 12.39 2.15 -33.93
C GLN A 66 12.90 3.56 -34.30
N ARG A 67 13.26 3.78 -35.59
CA ARG A 67 13.58 5.11 -36.13
C ARG A 67 12.33 5.95 -36.40
N GLU A 68 11.28 5.36 -36.97
CA GLU A 68 10.02 6.11 -37.17
C GLU A 68 9.31 6.49 -35.86
N LEU A 69 9.42 5.65 -34.83
CA LEU A 69 8.88 5.94 -33.49
C LEU A 69 9.64 7.03 -32.72
N THR A 70 10.89 7.34 -33.11
CA THR A 70 11.70 8.38 -32.45
C THR A 70 11.63 9.73 -33.17
N ASP A 71 11.38 9.76 -34.49
CA ASP A 71 11.40 11.01 -35.27
C ASP A 71 10.04 11.73 -35.38
N ASN A 72 8.90 11.06 -35.21
CA ASN A 72 7.57 11.71 -35.28
C ASN A 72 6.86 11.76 -33.92
N SER A 73 7.21 12.79 -33.16
CA SER A 73 6.59 13.14 -31.89
C SER A 73 5.09 13.46 -32.02
N ILE A 74 4.27 12.84 -31.14
CA ILE A 74 2.94 13.26 -30.63
C ILE A 74 1.68 12.55 -31.19
N PHE A 75 1.70 11.84 -32.32
CA PHE A 75 0.48 11.17 -32.86
C PHE A 75 0.70 9.75 -33.40
N CYS A 76 1.33 8.85 -32.63
CA CYS A 76 1.13 7.41 -32.90
C CYS A 76 -0.24 7.00 -32.32
N ASP A 77 -1.26 6.98 -33.17
CA ASP A 77 -2.60 6.55 -32.79
C ASP A 77 -2.62 5.03 -32.55
N VAL A 78 -3.42 4.54 -31.60
CA VAL A 78 -3.56 3.10 -31.26
C VAL A 78 -3.89 2.24 -32.50
N LYS A 79 -4.51 2.87 -33.51
CA LYS A 79 -4.77 2.32 -34.85
C LYS A 79 -3.50 1.82 -35.55
N ASP A 80 -2.43 2.61 -35.52
CA ASP A 80 -1.20 2.32 -36.26
C ASP A 80 -0.46 1.16 -35.60
N ILE A 81 -0.56 1.05 -34.26
CA ILE A 81 -0.02 -0.06 -33.48
C ILE A 81 -0.72 -1.39 -33.82
N TYR A 82 -2.06 -1.41 -33.94
CA TYR A 82 -2.78 -2.65 -34.28
C TYR A 82 -2.50 -3.11 -35.72
N PHE A 83 -2.41 -2.18 -36.67
CA PHE A 83 -2.13 -2.50 -38.07
C PHE A 83 -0.68 -2.98 -38.28
N LEU A 84 0.29 -2.33 -37.64
CA LEU A 84 1.70 -2.72 -37.68
C LEU A 84 1.95 -4.05 -36.97
N ALA A 85 1.26 -4.30 -35.85
CA ALA A 85 1.43 -5.55 -35.12
C ALA A 85 0.75 -6.74 -35.83
N PHE A 86 -0.36 -6.53 -36.54
CA PHE A 86 -1.25 -7.61 -36.99
C PHE A 86 -1.76 -7.47 -38.44
N PRO A 87 -0.86 -7.42 -39.44
CA PRO A 87 -1.23 -7.18 -40.85
C PRO A 87 -2.11 -8.29 -41.46
N ASN A 88 -2.00 -9.53 -40.96
CA ASN A 88 -2.66 -10.71 -41.53
C ASN A 88 -4.00 -11.10 -40.87
N ASP A 89 -4.57 -10.26 -39.99
CA ASP A 89 -5.87 -10.58 -39.36
C ASP A 89 -7.04 -10.58 -40.36
N PRO A 90 -8.04 -11.47 -40.18
CA PRO A 90 -9.20 -11.55 -41.06
C PRO A 90 -10.01 -10.24 -41.04
N LEU A 91 -10.53 -9.85 -42.20
CA LEU A 91 -11.23 -8.56 -42.40
C LEU A 91 -12.33 -8.30 -41.36
N ARG A 92 -13.07 -9.34 -40.95
CA ARG A 92 -14.11 -9.24 -39.91
C ARG A 92 -13.58 -8.66 -38.58
N ASN A 93 -12.43 -9.12 -38.13
CA ASN A 93 -11.84 -8.67 -36.87
C ASN A 93 -11.30 -7.25 -36.99
N LYS A 94 -10.75 -6.90 -38.15
CA LYS A 94 -10.33 -5.53 -38.45
C LYS A 94 -11.53 -4.58 -38.42
N PHE A 95 -12.61 -4.90 -39.13
CA PHE A 95 -13.84 -4.09 -39.11
C PHE A 95 -14.42 -3.94 -37.70
N PHE A 96 -14.40 -4.98 -36.88
CA PHE A 96 -14.85 -4.92 -35.50
C PHE A 96 -14.01 -3.93 -34.66
N VAL A 97 -12.68 -4.04 -34.70
CA VAL A 97 -11.78 -3.15 -33.96
C VAL A 97 -11.91 -1.70 -34.42
N TYR A 98 -11.98 -1.46 -35.73
CA TYR A 98 -12.21 -0.12 -36.29
C TYR A 98 -13.58 0.45 -35.91
N GLY A 99 -14.63 -0.39 -35.91
CA GLY A 99 -15.97 0.02 -35.51
C GLY A 99 -16.01 0.47 -34.05
N VAL A 100 -15.43 -0.32 -33.14
CA VAL A 100 -15.34 0.03 -31.72
C VAL A 100 -14.49 1.29 -31.52
N TYR A 101 -13.35 1.41 -32.21
CA TYR A 101 -12.50 2.60 -32.13
C TYR A 101 -13.23 3.88 -32.56
N VAL A 102 -13.99 3.85 -33.66
CA VAL A 102 -14.78 4.99 -34.12
C VAL A 102 -15.86 5.36 -33.09
N LEU A 103 -16.56 4.38 -32.52
CA LEU A 103 -17.56 4.62 -31.47
C LEU A 103 -16.92 5.28 -30.24
N GLU A 104 -15.75 4.82 -29.81
CA GLU A 104 -15.02 5.40 -28.67
C GLU A 104 -14.48 6.80 -28.97
N LEU A 105 -14.03 7.06 -30.21
CA LEU A 105 -13.58 8.38 -30.64
C LEU A 105 -14.74 9.38 -30.61
N VAL A 106 -15.90 8.99 -31.13
CA VAL A 106 -17.14 9.78 -31.07
C VAL A 106 -17.54 10.04 -29.63
N GLN A 107 -17.53 9.00 -28.78
CA GLN A 107 -17.84 9.12 -27.37
C GLN A 107 -16.90 10.11 -26.65
N THR A 108 -15.60 9.98 -26.87
CA THR A 108 -14.57 10.83 -26.28
C THR A 108 -14.72 12.28 -26.73
N GLY A 109 -15.00 12.51 -28.01
CA GLY A 109 -15.28 13.84 -28.53
C GLY A 109 -16.48 14.50 -27.86
N ILE A 110 -17.59 13.77 -27.73
CA ILE A 110 -18.81 14.28 -27.05
C ILE A 110 -18.51 14.60 -25.58
N VAL A 111 -17.83 13.69 -24.87
CA VAL A 111 -17.46 13.89 -23.46
C VAL A 111 -16.54 15.10 -23.31
N ALA A 112 -15.54 15.26 -24.16
CA ALA A 112 -14.63 16.41 -24.12
C ALA A 112 -15.37 17.74 -24.33
N VAL A 113 -16.34 17.79 -25.25
CA VAL A 113 -17.20 18.96 -25.46
C VAL A 113 -18.05 19.24 -24.21
N THR A 114 -18.65 18.22 -23.59
CA THR A 114 -19.42 18.37 -22.34
C THR A 114 -18.54 18.90 -21.21
N PHE A 115 -17.34 18.34 -21.02
CA PHE A 115 -16.39 18.80 -20.01
C PHE A 115 -15.95 20.24 -20.27
N PHE A 116 -15.65 20.60 -21.51
CA PHE A 116 -15.28 21.97 -21.87
C PHE A 116 -16.45 22.95 -21.65
N ARG A 117 -17.69 22.53 -21.89
CA ARG A 117 -18.87 23.35 -21.60
C ARG A 117 -19.05 23.56 -20.09
N ALA A 118 -18.89 22.51 -19.29
CA ALA A 118 -19.05 22.55 -17.84
C ALA A 118 -17.93 23.31 -17.10
N PHE A 119 -16.67 23.11 -17.49
CA PHE A 119 -15.50 23.63 -16.77
C PHE A 119 -14.75 24.74 -17.51
N GLY A 120 -14.99 24.92 -18.80
CA GLY A 120 -14.43 26.01 -19.60
C GLY A 120 -15.40 27.18 -19.68
N THR A 121 -16.41 27.07 -20.55
CA THR A 121 -17.34 28.18 -20.82
C THR A 121 -18.32 28.46 -19.68
N GLY A 122 -18.73 27.43 -18.94
CA GLY A 122 -19.67 27.52 -17.82
C GLY A 122 -19.01 27.59 -16.43
N PHE A 123 -17.72 27.89 -16.35
CA PHE A 123 -16.98 27.83 -15.09
C PHE A 123 -17.57 28.77 -14.03
N GLY A 124 -18.03 28.20 -12.91
CA GLY A 124 -18.60 28.94 -11.79
C GLY A 124 -20.13 29.09 -11.80
N ASP A 125 -20.81 28.64 -12.86
CA ASP A 125 -22.27 28.60 -12.94
C ASP A 125 -22.80 27.19 -12.70
N TYR A 126 -23.51 27.00 -11.59
CA TYR A 126 -24.08 25.71 -11.18
C TYR A 126 -25.14 25.19 -12.16
N ALA A 127 -25.79 26.06 -12.95
CA ALA A 127 -26.79 25.63 -13.93
C ALA A 127 -26.17 24.83 -15.09
N PHE A 128 -24.92 25.14 -15.48
CA PHE A 128 -24.22 24.39 -16.52
C PHE A 128 -23.72 23.03 -16.04
N LEU A 129 -23.44 22.89 -14.74
CA LEU A 129 -23.08 21.62 -14.12
C LEU A 129 -24.27 20.68 -13.93
N ASP A 130 -25.47 21.25 -13.72
CA ASP A 130 -26.68 20.45 -13.51
C ASP A 130 -27.35 20.00 -14.83
N GLN A 131 -26.97 20.57 -15.97
CA GLN A 131 -27.51 20.15 -17.27
C GLN A 131 -26.86 18.86 -17.78
N ILE A 132 -27.69 17.88 -18.16
CA ILE A 132 -27.22 16.59 -18.71
C ILE A 132 -26.54 16.78 -20.07
N GLY A 133 -27.08 17.67 -20.93
CA GLY A 133 -26.53 17.93 -22.26
C GLY A 133 -26.43 16.66 -23.11
N PRO A 134 -25.40 16.49 -23.95
CA PRO A 134 -25.25 15.27 -24.78
C PRO A 134 -24.78 14.02 -23.99
N SER A 135 -24.65 14.12 -22.66
CA SER A 135 -24.20 13.03 -21.80
C SER A 135 -25.16 11.83 -21.76
N TRP A 136 -26.46 12.06 -21.98
CA TRP A 136 -27.47 10.99 -22.06
C TRP A 136 -27.20 10.00 -23.21
N PHE A 137 -26.48 10.44 -24.25
CA PHE A 137 -26.12 9.58 -25.37
C PHE A 137 -24.71 9.01 -25.20
N SER A 138 -23.75 9.85 -24.80
CA SER A 138 -22.34 9.43 -24.72
C SER A 138 -22.03 8.53 -23.53
N ILE A 139 -22.71 8.70 -22.40
CA ILE A 139 -22.41 7.91 -21.19
C ILE A 139 -23.14 6.57 -21.25
N PRO A 140 -24.48 6.49 -21.32
CA PRO A 140 -25.15 5.20 -21.27
C PRO A 140 -25.23 4.46 -22.60
N ILE A 141 -25.67 5.12 -23.67
CA ILE A 141 -25.99 4.44 -24.93
C ILE A 141 -24.70 3.97 -25.63
N LEU A 142 -23.72 4.85 -25.80
CA LEU A 142 -22.45 4.47 -26.44
C LEU A 142 -21.65 3.46 -25.62
N SER A 143 -21.58 3.61 -24.28
CA SER A 143 -20.88 2.63 -23.43
C SER A 143 -21.56 1.27 -23.42
N GLY A 144 -22.90 1.23 -23.34
CA GLY A 144 -23.66 -0.02 -23.40
C GLY A 144 -23.50 -0.73 -24.75
N LEU A 145 -23.45 0.03 -25.86
CA LEU A 145 -23.20 -0.53 -27.19
C LEU A 145 -21.79 -1.12 -27.32
N VAL A 146 -20.76 -0.41 -26.83
CA VAL A 146 -19.38 -0.92 -26.85
C VAL A 146 -19.25 -2.18 -25.98
N ALA A 147 -19.85 -2.20 -24.79
CA ALA A 147 -19.89 -3.38 -23.92
C ALA A 147 -20.58 -4.56 -24.60
N PHE A 148 -21.74 -4.35 -25.21
CA PHE A 148 -22.47 -5.38 -25.96
C PHE A 148 -21.64 -5.99 -27.09
N LEU A 149 -20.94 -5.15 -27.87
CA LEU A 149 -20.08 -5.61 -28.95
C LEU A 149 -18.91 -6.45 -28.42
N ALA A 150 -18.28 -6.03 -27.31
CA ALA A 150 -17.22 -6.78 -26.65
C ALA A 150 -17.72 -8.12 -26.09
N ASP A 151 -18.89 -8.14 -25.47
CA ASP A 151 -19.43 -9.35 -24.83
C ASP A 151 -19.89 -10.39 -25.86
N ILE A 152 -20.53 -9.97 -26.96
CA ILE A 152 -20.84 -10.87 -28.08
C ILE A 152 -19.56 -11.47 -28.64
N PHE A 153 -18.52 -10.64 -28.74
CA PHE A 153 -17.24 -11.08 -29.23
C PHE A 153 -16.63 -12.16 -28.32
N TYR A 154 -16.66 -11.98 -27.00
CA TYR A 154 -16.24 -13.01 -26.04
C TYR A 154 -17.15 -14.23 -26.00
N ALA A 155 -18.46 -14.06 -26.12
CA ALA A 155 -19.42 -15.16 -26.17
C ALA A 155 -19.16 -16.08 -27.38
N TYR A 156 -18.87 -15.51 -28.55
CA TYR A 156 -18.43 -16.29 -29.72
C TYR A 156 -17.19 -17.11 -29.41
N ARG A 157 -16.19 -16.53 -28.73
CA ARG A 157 -14.97 -17.27 -28.37
C ARG A 157 -15.22 -18.38 -27.36
N ILE A 158 -16.05 -18.13 -26.35
CA ILE A 158 -16.47 -19.14 -25.38
C ILE A 158 -17.19 -20.29 -26.11
N SER A 159 -18.06 -20.02 -27.10
CA SER A 159 -18.73 -21.08 -27.87
C SER A 159 -17.73 -21.99 -28.62
N VAL A 160 -16.66 -21.41 -29.15
CA VAL A 160 -15.60 -22.13 -29.88
C VAL A 160 -14.67 -22.91 -28.93
N LEU A 161 -14.47 -22.41 -27.71
CA LEU A 161 -13.60 -23.01 -26.70
C LEU A 161 -14.30 -24.09 -25.87
N ALA A 162 -15.56 -23.86 -25.51
CA ALA A 162 -16.37 -24.73 -24.67
C ALA A 162 -17.09 -25.84 -25.47
N GLU A 163 -17.17 -25.71 -26.80
CA GLU A 163 -18.00 -26.56 -27.68
C GLU A 163 -19.47 -26.63 -27.23
N SER A 164 -19.92 -25.63 -26.47
CA SER A 164 -21.24 -25.55 -25.86
C SER A 164 -21.85 -24.19 -26.15
N TYR A 165 -23.02 -24.22 -26.79
CA TYR A 165 -23.79 -23.02 -27.10
C TYR A 165 -24.53 -22.45 -25.88
N TRP A 166 -24.74 -23.26 -24.83
CA TRP A 166 -25.49 -22.84 -23.64
C TRP A 166 -24.77 -21.76 -22.83
N VAL A 167 -23.45 -21.90 -22.66
CA VAL A 167 -22.64 -20.92 -21.91
C VAL A 167 -22.47 -19.63 -22.70
N ALA A 168 -22.30 -19.72 -24.02
CA ALA A 168 -22.29 -18.53 -24.88
C ALA A 168 -23.66 -17.84 -24.92
N GLY A 169 -24.74 -18.63 -24.93
CA GLY A 169 -26.11 -18.13 -24.90
C GLY A 169 -26.45 -17.34 -23.64
N SER A 170 -25.96 -17.76 -22.46
CA SER A 170 -26.16 -17.00 -21.22
C SER A 170 -25.42 -15.65 -21.23
N VAL A 171 -24.20 -15.61 -21.78
CA VAL A 171 -23.44 -14.35 -21.96
C VAL A 171 -24.17 -13.42 -22.92
N VAL A 172 -24.65 -13.92 -24.06
CA VAL A 172 -25.42 -13.11 -25.02
C VAL A 172 -26.72 -12.58 -24.39
N PHE A 173 -27.43 -13.39 -23.61
CA PHE A 173 -28.63 -12.96 -22.90
C PHE A 173 -28.36 -11.81 -21.93
N LEU A 174 -27.28 -11.92 -21.14
CA LEU A 174 -26.86 -10.86 -20.23
C LEU A 174 -26.40 -9.61 -20.99
N ALA A 175 -25.68 -9.77 -22.10
CA ALA A 175 -25.26 -8.68 -22.96
C ALA A 175 -26.45 -7.89 -23.56
N ILE A 176 -27.53 -8.58 -23.94
CA ILE A 176 -28.77 -7.95 -24.39
C ILE A 176 -29.47 -7.23 -23.23
N THR A 177 -29.52 -7.86 -22.05
CA THR A 177 -30.17 -7.30 -20.86
C THR A 177 -29.49 -6.00 -20.41
N GLN A 178 -28.15 -5.97 -20.38
CA GLN A 178 -27.41 -4.75 -20.05
C GLN A 178 -27.58 -3.66 -21.11
N LEU A 179 -27.65 -4.02 -22.41
CA LEU A 179 -27.84 -3.05 -23.49
C LEU A 179 -29.22 -2.41 -23.36
N ALA A 180 -30.26 -3.19 -23.09
CA ALA A 180 -31.59 -2.68 -22.81
C ALA A 180 -31.61 -1.74 -21.60
N GLY A 181 -30.92 -2.12 -20.50
CA GLY A 181 -30.75 -1.25 -19.33
C GLY A 181 -30.04 0.07 -19.65
N SER A 182 -29.00 0.03 -20.48
CA SER A 182 -28.24 1.22 -20.89
C SER A 182 -29.07 2.15 -21.78
N ILE A 183 -29.88 1.61 -22.70
CA ILE A 183 -30.77 2.41 -23.55
C ILE A 183 -31.86 3.05 -22.68
N ALA A 184 -32.48 2.28 -21.78
CA ALA A 184 -33.47 2.79 -20.85
C ALA A 184 -32.91 3.94 -19.99
N GLN A 185 -31.68 3.79 -19.48
CA GLN A 185 -31.03 4.85 -18.72
C GLN A 185 -30.77 6.10 -19.57
N GLY A 186 -30.31 5.94 -20.82
CA GLY A 186 -30.10 7.07 -21.74
C GLY A 186 -31.39 7.82 -22.05
N VAL A 187 -32.49 7.11 -22.28
CA VAL A 187 -33.80 7.74 -22.53
C VAL A 187 -34.29 8.51 -21.31
N GLU A 188 -34.17 7.95 -20.10
CA GLU A 188 -34.50 8.65 -18.85
C GLU A 188 -33.65 9.92 -18.66
N MET A 189 -32.34 9.83 -18.90
CA MET A 189 -31.45 10.99 -18.83
C MET A 189 -31.84 12.10 -19.82
N GLN A 190 -32.31 11.71 -21.01
CA GLN A 190 -32.80 12.68 -22.00
C GLN A 190 -34.10 13.35 -21.56
N GLN A 191 -35.03 12.59 -20.97
CA GLN A 191 -36.32 13.09 -20.53
C GLN A 191 -36.22 14.02 -19.31
N VAL A 192 -35.36 13.69 -18.35
CA VAL A 192 -35.17 14.49 -17.14
C VAL A 192 -34.40 15.79 -17.43
N GLY A 193 -33.41 15.74 -18.33
CA GLY A 193 -32.63 16.91 -18.78
C GLY A 193 -31.67 17.53 -17.75
N LEU A 194 -31.90 17.31 -16.45
CA LEU A 194 -31.08 17.80 -15.33
C LEU A 194 -30.56 16.64 -14.46
N PHE A 195 -29.31 16.70 -14.02
CA PHE A 195 -28.71 15.70 -13.13
C PHE A 195 -29.42 15.62 -11.77
N SER A 196 -29.85 16.76 -11.23
CA SER A 196 -30.62 16.86 -9.99
C SER A 196 -31.97 16.13 -10.03
N GLY A 197 -32.54 15.92 -11.22
CA GLY A 197 -33.80 15.20 -11.41
C GLY A 197 -33.66 13.68 -11.50
N LEU A 198 -32.45 13.13 -11.59
CA LEU A 198 -32.20 11.70 -11.81
C LEU A 198 -32.42 10.80 -10.57
N LEU A 199 -33.13 11.29 -9.55
CA LEU A 199 -33.41 10.57 -8.30
C LEU A 199 -34.61 9.60 -8.40
N GLY A 200 -35.24 9.51 -9.57
CA GLY A 200 -36.40 8.66 -9.81
C GLY A 200 -36.09 7.16 -9.73
N THR A 201 -37.05 6.37 -9.26
CA THR A 201 -36.95 4.90 -9.19
C THR A 201 -36.69 4.26 -10.55
N GLN A 202 -37.18 4.85 -11.64
CA GLN A 202 -36.99 4.35 -13.00
C GLN A 202 -35.53 4.41 -13.45
N PHE A 203 -34.85 5.54 -13.21
CA PHE A 203 -33.41 5.70 -13.47
C PHE A 203 -32.58 4.69 -12.66
N LYS A 204 -32.93 4.45 -11.39
CA LYS A 204 -32.26 3.46 -10.53
C LYS A 204 -32.43 2.04 -11.05
N VAL A 205 -33.65 1.66 -11.43
CA VAL A 205 -33.94 0.32 -11.98
C VAL A 205 -33.17 0.11 -13.29
N ALA A 206 -33.15 1.09 -14.20
CA ALA A 206 -32.37 0.99 -15.44
C ALA A 206 -30.86 0.86 -15.18
N THR A 207 -30.34 1.62 -14.19
CA THR A 207 -28.94 1.54 -13.74
C THR A 207 -28.60 0.16 -13.18
N ALA A 208 -29.50 -0.44 -12.41
CA ALA A 208 -29.32 -1.77 -11.83
C ALA A 208 -29.22 -2.85 -12.92
N PHE A 209 -30.10 -2.82 -13.93
CA PHE A 209 -30.04 -3.76 -15.05
C PHE A 209 -28.78 -3.58 -15.90
N TRP A 210 -28.33 -2.34 -16.13
CA TRP A 210 -27.11 -2.09 -16.87
C TRP A 210 -25.86 -2.53 -16.10
N ASN A 211 -25.59 -1.94 -14.94
CA ASN A 211 -24.36 -2.19 -14.18
C ASN A 211 -24.30 -3.59 -13.58
N GLY A 212 -25.43 -4.08 -13.06
CA GLY A 212 -25.53 -5.44 -12.52
C GLY A 212 -25.40 -6.50 -13.61
N GLY A 213 -26.03 -6.27 -14.78
CA GLY A 213 -25.89 -7.14 -15.95
C GLY A 213 -24.44 -7.19 -16.45
N SER A 214 -23.78 -6.04 -16.56
CA SER A 214 -22.38 -5.93 -16.98
C SER A 214 -21.41 -6.62 -16.02
N ALA A 215 -21.55 -6.39 -14.70
CA ALA A 215 -20.71 -7.04 -13.70
C ALA A 215 -20.85 -8.57 -13.73
N LEU A 216 -22.09 -9.08 -13.83
CA LEU A 216 -22.34 -10.52 -13.90
C LEU A 216 -21.80 -11.12 -15.21
N CYS A 217 -21.97 -10.41 -16.33
CA CYS A 217 -21.45 -10.81 -17.63
C CYS A 217 -19.91 -10.92 -17.61
N ASP A 218 -19.22 -9.90 -17.10
CA ASP A 218 -17.76 -9.86 -16.99
C ASP A 218 -17.21 -11.00 -16.12
N VAL A 219 -17.84 -11.27 -14.98
CA VAL A 219 -17.45 -12.38 -14.09
C VAL A 219 -17.61 -13.73 -14.80
N ILE A 220 -18.73 -13.96 -15.49
CA ILE A 220 -18.97 -15.20 -16.23
C ILE A 220 -17.95 -15.34 -17.36
N ILE A 221 -17.70 -14.28 -18.14
CA ILE A 221 -16.69 -14.29 -19.20
C ILE A 221 -15.30 -14.60 -18.62
N ALA A 222 -14.90 -13.94 -17.55
CA ALA A 222 -13.58 -14.13 -16.93
C ALA A 222 -13.41 -15.56 -16.40
N VAL A 223 -14.41 -16.10 -15.69
CA VAL A 223 -14.38 -17.47 -15.15
C VAL A 223 -14.39 -18.50 -16.26
N CYS A 224 -15.30 -18.39 -17.23
CA CYS A 224 -15.42 -19.33 -18.34
C CYS A 224 -14.17 -19.32 -19.22
N MET A 225 -13.68 -18.13 -19.61
CA MET A 225 -12.46 -18.03 -20.41
C MET A 225 -11.25 -18.59 -19.66
N ALA A 226 -11.08 -18.28 -18.37
CA ALA A 226 -10.00 -18.83 -17.55
C ALA A 226 -10.05 -20.36 -17.46
N PHE A 227 -11.24 -20.90 -17.22
CA PHE A 227 -11.45 -22.34 -17.09
C PHE A 227 -11.20 -23.09 -18.40
N TYR A 228 -11.85 -22.70 -19.50
CA TYR A 228 -11.75 -23.41 -20.78
C TYR A 228 -10.39 -23.25 -21.44
N LEU A 229 -9.75 -22.08 -21.31
CA LEU A 229 -8.38 -21.88 -21.79
C LEU A 229 -7.40 -22.76 -21.00
N THR A 230 -7.49 -22.77 -19.67
CA THR A 230 -6.58 -23.60 -18.84
C THR A 230 -6.74 -25.10 -19.14
N ARG A 231 -7.99 -25.57 -19.34
CA ARG A 231 -8.28 -26.97 -19.69
C ARG A 231 -7.72 -27.35 -21.07
N ARG A 232 -8.03 -26.59 -22.13
CA ARG A 232 -7.47 -26.88 -23.47
C ARG A 232 -5.94 -26.71 -23.52
N GLY A 233 -5.39 -25.77 -22.75
CA GLY A 233 -3.95 -25.59 -22.61
C GLY A 233 -3.24 -26.77 -21.93
N SER A 234 -3.93 -27.49 -21.03
CA SER A 234 -3.41 -28.73 -20.45
C SER A 234 -3.45 -29.93 -21.42
N GLU A 235 -4.45 -29.99 -22.30
CA GLU A 235 -4.60 -31.07 -23.28
C GLU A 235 -3.56 -30.98 -24.43
N LEU A 236 -3.08 -29.76 -24.76
CA LEU A 236 -2.14 -29.52 -25.87
C LEU A 236 -0.65 -29.71 -25.53
N GLY A 237 -0.27 -30.04 -24.29
CA GLY A 237 1.07 -30.54 -23.92
C GLY A 237 2.30 -29.64 -24.16
N MET A 238 2.16 -28.38 -24.60
CA MET A 238 3.30 -27.50 -24.96
C MET A 238 3.62 -26.44 -23.87
N PRO A 239 4.81 -26.48 -23.23
CA PRO A 239 5.18 -25.57 -22.12
C PRO A 239 5.30 -24.08 -22.49
N SER A 240 5.64 -23.77 -23.75
CA SER A 240 5.71 -22.40 -24.27
C SER A 240 4.33 -21.77 -24.43
N THR A 241 3.37 -22.55 -24.95
CA THR A 241 1.97 -22.16 -25.11
C THR A 241 1.31 -21.96 -23.75
N GLN A 242 1.60 -22.81 -22.75
CA GLN A 242 1.06 -22.69 -21.39
C GLN A 242 1.44 -21.40 -20.67
N ARG A 243 2.68 -20.90 -20.85
CA ARG A 243 3.12 -19.63 -20.25
C ARG A 243 2.41 -18.42 -20.85
N LEU A 244 2.20 -18.43 -22.17
CA LEU A 244 1.44 -17.39 -22.86
C LEU A 244 -0.04 -17.44 -22.46
N LEU A 245 -0.61 -18.65 -22.38
CA LEU A 245 -2.00 -18.86 -22.03
C LEU A 245 -2.31 -18.41 -20.60
N ARG A 246 -1.45 -18.77 -19.62
CA ARG A 246 -1.61 -18.32 -18.23
C ARG A 246 -1.55 -16.80 -18.12
N ARG A 247 -0.63 -16.14 -18.83
CA ARG A 247 -0.55 -14.67 -18.85
C ARG A 247 -1.79 -14.02 -19.45
N VAL A 248 -2.33 -14.57 -20.54
CA VAL A 248 -3.59 -14.11 -21.15
C VAL A 248 -4.76 -14.31 -20.19
N VAL A 249 -4.85 -15.46 -19.52
CA VAL A 249 -5.87 -15.73 -18.50
C VAL A 249 -5.76 -14.77 -17.33
N THR A 250 -4.55 -14.50 -16.82
CA THR A 250 -4.31 -13.52 -15.75
C THR A 250 -4.67 -12.09 -16.18
N LEU A 251 -4.42 -11.73 -17.44
CA LEU A 251 -4.81 -10.43 -18.00
C LEU A 251 -6.32 -10.29 -18.11
N ILE A 252 -7.02 -11.33 -18.59
CA ILE A 252 -8.49 -11.36 -18.72
C ILE A 252 -9.15 -11.31 -17.33
N ILE A 253 -8.65 -12.08 -16.36
CA ILE A 253 -9.12 -12.03 -14.97
C ILE A 253 -8.83 -10.66 -14.36
N GLY A 254 -7.63 -10.11 -14.58
CA GLY A 254 -7.23 -8.81 -14.05
C GLY A 254 -8.09 -7.66 -14.58
N SER A 255 -8.38 -7.64 -15.88
CA SER A 255 -9.26 -6.63 -16.49
C SER A 255 -10.72 -6.83 -16.09
N GLY A 256 -11.23 -8.08 -16.11
CA GLY A 256 -12.61 -8.40 -15.76
C GLY A 256 -12.92 -8.20 -14.27
N ALA A 257 -11.95 -8.45 -13.38
CA ALA A 257 -12.10 -8.17 -11.95
C ALA A 257 -12.07 -6.65 -11.67
N ALA A 258 -11.28 -5.88 -12.42
CA ALA A 258 -11.25 -4.42 -12.30
C ALA A 258 -12.57 -3.80 -12.79
N THR A 259 -13.11 -4.23 -13.94
CA THR A 259 -14.40 -3.76 -14.46
C THR A 259 -15.56 -4.20 -13.57
N ALA A 260 -15.59 -5.45 -13.10
CA ALA A 260 -16.59 -5.92 -12.13
C ALA A 260 -16.52 -5.15 -10.81
N SER A 261 -15.32 -4.84 -10.30
CA SER A 261 -15.15 -4.03 -9.08
C SER A 261 -15.69 -2.61 -9.29
N ILE A 262 -15.41 -1.99 -10.43
CA ILE A 262 -15.93 -0.65 -10.78
C ILE A 262 -17.45 -0.69 -10.96
N ALA A 263 -17.99 -1.73 -11.60
CA ALA A 263 -19.43 -1.90 -11.81
C ALA A 263 -20.17 -2.18 -10.50
N ILE A 264 -19.60 -2.96 -9.58
CA ILE A 264 -20.13 -3.18 -8.22
C ILE A 264 -20.07 -1.88 -7.40
N LEU A 265 -18.96 -1.13 -7.48
CA LEU A 265 -18.87 0.18 -6.85
C LEU A 265 -19.93 1.14 -7.42
N ASN A 266 -20.15 1.15 -8.74
CA ASN A 266 -21.18 1.97 -9.39
C ASN A 266 -22.61 1.51 -9.10
N PHE A 267 -22.83 0.22 -8.86
CA PHE A 267 -24.12 -0.33 -8.44
C PHE A 267 -24.45 0.11 -7.01
N ASP A 268 -23.48 0.02 -6.09
CA ASP A 268 -23.58 0.49 -4.70
C ASP A 268 -23.77 2.03 -4.63
N VAL A 269 -23.17 2.76 -5.58
CA VAL A 269 -23.35 4.21 -5.79
C VAL A 269 -24.81 4.60 -6.13
N SER A 270 -25.61 3.71 -6.74
CA SER A 270 -27.00 4.03 -7.14
C SER A 270 -28.05 3.79 -6.03
N ASP A 271 -27.73 2.95 -5.05
CA ASP A 271 -28.67 2.53 -4.00
C ASP A 271 -28.46 3.31 -2.69
N SER A 272 -27.30 3.95 -2.49
CA SER A 272 -27.02 4.67 -1.24
C SER A 272 -25.91 5.73 -1.33
N ASP A 273 -26.28 6.99 -1.62
CA ASP A 273 -25.40 8.16 -1.47
C ASP A 273 -24.77 8.27 -0.05
N LEU A 274 -25.35 7.57 0.93
CA LEU A 274 -24.94 7.54 2.33
C LEU A 274 -23.87 6.51 2.69
N ASP A 275 -23.93 5.29 2.13
CA ASP A 275 -22.97 4.23 2.45
C ASP A 275 -21.73 4.30 1.56
N THR A 276 -21.89 4.79 0.33
CA THR A 276 -20.80 5.06 -0.63
C THR A 276 -19.70 5.95 -0.03
N MET A 277 -20.08 7.10 0.54
CA MET A 277 -19.11 8.00 1.17
C MET A 277 -18.43 7.35 2.38
N SER A 278 -19.14 6.51 3.13
CA SER A 278 -18.58 5.81 4.29
C SER A 278 -17.54 4.78 3.86
N ILE A 279 -17.83 4.01 2.80
CA ILE A 279 -16.92 3.02 2.22
C ILE A 279 -15.71 3.72 1.60
N ALA A 280 -15.90 4.80 0.84
CA ALA A 280 -14.82 5.58 0.24
C ALA A 280 -13.84 6.13 1.29
N LEU A 281 -14.37 6.64 2.41
CA LEU A 281 -13.54 7.13 3.52
C LEU A 281 -12.77 6.02 4.25
N ASP A 282 -13.35 4.82 4.36
CA ASP A 282 -12.63 3.67 4.88
C ASP A 282 -11.55 3.22 3.90
N ALA A 283 -11.90 3.07 2.62
CA ALA A 283 -10.97 2.70 1.55
C ALA A 283 -9.78 3.67 1.47
N LEU A 284 -10.00 4.97 1.70
CA LEU A 284 -8.92 5.96 1.75
C LEU A 284 -7.93 5.70 2.90
N ILE A 285 -8.40 5.27 4.08
CA ILE A 285 -7.54 4.90 5.21
C ILE A 285 -6.70 3.68 4.84
N PHE A 286 -7.31 2.64 4.25
CA PHE A 286 -6.59 1.44 3.79
C PHE A 286 -5.58 1.76 2.70
N ALA A 287 -5.98 2.52 1.67
CA ALA A 287 -5.12 2.90 0.56
C ALA A 287 -3.91 3.73 1.04
N THR A 288 -4.12 4.64 2.00
CA THR A 288 -3.02 5.42 2.58
C THR A 288 -2.07 4.53 3.37
N ALA A 289 -2.58 3.58 4.15
CA ALA A 289 -1.77 2.62 4.90
C ALA A 289 -0.92 1.74 3.98
N TRP A 290 -1.55 1.15 2.96
CA TRP A 290 -0.87 0.28 1.98
C TRP A 290 0.12 1.06 1.13
N GLY A 291 -0.23 2.28 0.71
CA GLY A 291 0.65 3.17 -0.04
C GLY A 291 1.98 3.40 0.67
N HIS A 292 1.99 3.67 1.98
CA HIS A 292 3.24 3.85 2.72
C HIS A 292 4.06 2.58 2.88
N VAL A 293 3.43 1.40 3.00
CA VAL A 293 4.13 0.11 3.02
C VAL A 293 4.81 -0.16 1.68
N LEU A 294 4.12 0.09 0.57
CA LEU A 294 4.64 -0.14 -0.79
C LEU A 294 5.72 0.88 -1.17
N LEU A 295 5.59 2.14 -0.76
CA LEU A 295 6.58 3.19 -1.02
C LEU A 295 7.87 2.99 -0.21
N ALA A 296 7.78 2.43 1.00
CA ALA A 296 8.92 2.17 1.87
C ALA A 296 8.94 0.70 2.33
N PRO A 297 9.35 -0.25 1.46
CA PRO A 297 9.24 -1.70 1.70
C PRO A 297 10.23 -2.24 2.76
N TYR A 298 11.25 -1.47 3.09
CA TYR A 298 12.28 -1.83 4.07
C TYR A 298 11.98 -1.33 5.48
N THR A 299 12.66 -1.94 6.46
CA THR A 299 12.43 -1.76 7.89
C THR A 299 13.62 -1.09 8.59
N LYS A 300 13.41 -0.56 9.79
CA LYS A 300 14.49 -0.04 10.66
C LYS A 300 14.85 -1.02 11.78
N VAL A 301 15.96 -0.76 12.46
CA VAL A 301 16.48 -1.59 13.57
C VAL A 301 15.43 -1.86 14.66
N GLU A 302 14.54 -0.91 14.91
CA GLU A 302 13.58 -1.04 15.99
C GLU A 302 12.40 -1.98 15.67
N GLU A 303 12.28 -2.36 14.40
CA GLU A 303 11.32 -3.36 13.91
C GLU A 303 11.89 -4.79 13.98
N SER A 304 13.21 -4.91 14.12
CA SER A 304 13.99 -6.14 13.88
C SER A 304 13.47 -7.34 14.67
N PHE A 305 13.30 -7.21 15.99
CA PHE A 305 12.86 -8.33 16.83
C PHE A 305 11.53 -8.94 16.35
N ASN A 306 10.46 -8.15 16.24
CA ASN A 306 9.16 -8.71 15.84
C ASN A 306 9.15 -9.12 14.37
N LEU A 307 9.92 -8.44 13.52
CA LEU A 307 10.05 -8.80 12.12
C LEU A 307 10.68 -10.19 11.98
N HIS A 308 11.81 -10.42 12.64
CA HIS A 308 12.55 -11.67 12.59
C HIS A 308 11.82 -12.78 13.35
N ALA A 309 11.18 -12.48 14.49
CA ALA A 309 10.31 -13.44 15.16
C ALA A 309 9.12 -13.86 14.26
N THR A 310 8.54 -12.93 13.50
CA THR A 310 7.48 -13.26 12.52
C THR A 310 8.02 -14.10 11.38
N HIS A 311 9.22 -13.78 10.87
CA HIS A 311 9.93 -14.59 9.89
C HIS A 311 10.12 -16.02 10.40
N ASP A 312 10.66 -16.21 11.59
CA ASP A 312 11.00 -17.52 12.13
C ASP A 312 9.75 -18.37 12.38
N VAL A 313 8.66 -17.77 12.85
CA VAL A 313 7.37 -18.47 12.99
C VAL A 313 6.80 -18.89 11.62
N LEU A 314 7.00 -18.08 10.57
CA LEU A 314 6.56 -18.43 9.21
C LEU A 314 7.43 -19.53 8.59
N MET A 315 8.74 -19.50 8.81
CA MET A 315 9.70 -20.38 8.16
C MET A 315 9.92 -21.70 8.90
N TYR A 316 10.12 -21.63 10.22
CA TYR A 316 10.47 -22.77 11.07
C TYR A 316 9.28 -23.35 11.83
N GLY A 317 8.21 -22.57 11.98
CA GLY A 317 7.06 -22.94 12.79
C GLY A 317 7.35 -22.93 14.29
N VAL A 318 6.33 -23.19 15.11
CA VAL A 318 6.40 -23.08 16.58
C VAL A 318 6.81 -24.38 17.29
N GLY A 319 7.30 -25.38 16.55
CA GLY A 319 7.69 -26.68 17.10
C GLY A 319 9.02 -26.62 17.86
N ARG A 320 9.13 -27.37 18.97
CA ARG A 320 10.30 -27.34 19.87
C ARG A 320 11.61 -27.63 19.16
N ASP A 321 11.59 -28.57 18.21
CA ASP A 321 12.80 -29.02 17.50
C ASP A 321 13.40 -27.94 16.60
N ASN A 322 12.64 -26.93 16.21
CA ASN A 322 13.12 -25.85 15.35
C ASN A 322 13.46 -24.55 16.10
N LEU A 323 13.19 -24.46 17.41
CA LEU A 323 13.39 -23.21 18.16
C LEU A 323 14.86 -22.77 18.17
N HIS A 324 15.82 -23.70 18.23
CA HIS A 324 17.26 -23.39 18.21
C HIS A 324 17.73 -22.67 16.93
N LYS A 325 16.90 -22.64 15.87
CA LYS A 325 17.19 -21.96 14.60
C LYS A 325 16.71 -20.51 14.56
N TYR A 326 16.02 -20.04 15.60
CA TYR A 326 15.46 -18.70 15.64
C TYR A 326 16.55 -17.65 15.86
N ASP A 327 16.36 -16.48 15.26
CA ASP A 327 17.32 -15.38 15.24
C ASP A 327 17.64 -14.87 16.65
N HIS A 328 16.66 -14.85 17.56
CA HIS A 328 16.84 -14.32 18.92
C HIS A 328 17.81 -15.13 19.79
N PHE A 329 18.14 -16.38 19.43
CA PHE A 329 19.21 -17.12 20.11
C PHE A 329 20.61 -16.65 19.69
N THR A 330 20.73 -16.13 18.47
CA THR A 330 21.98 -15.57 17.96
C THR A 330 22.08 -14.08 18.30
N PHE A 331 20.95 -13.37 18.24
CA PHE A 331 20.84 -11.93 18.46
C PHE A 331 19.67 -11.59 19.40
N PRO A 332 19.80 -11.82 20.72
CA PRO A 332 18.71 -11.66 21.69
C PRO A 332 18.29 -10.20 21.96
N GLY A 333 19.07 -9.22 21.50
CA GLY A 333 18.88 -7.81 21.85
C GLY A 333 19.10 -7.54 23.35
N ALA A 334 18.88 -6.30 23.79
CA ALA A 334 19.17 -5.88 25.16
C ALA A 334 18.16 -6.39 26.21
N VAL A 335 16.90 -6.58 25.80
CA VAL A 335 15.79 -6.95 26.70
C VAL A 335 14.87 -7.90 25.95
N PRO A 336 14.40 -9.00 26.58
CA PRO A 336 13.45 -9.89 25.97
C PRO A 336 12.16 -9.15 25.62
N ARG A 337 11.55 -9.52 24.50
CA ARG A 337 10.29 -8.99 23.99
C ARG A 337 9.29 -10.13 23.83
N THR A 338 8.00 -9.80 23.87
CA THR A 338 6.96 -10.83 23.73
C THR A 338 6.89 -11.38 22.31
N PHE A 339 6.70 -12.70 22.18
CA PHE A 339 6.44 -13.38 20.92
C PHE A 339 4.97 -13.35 20.52
N ILE A 340 4.05 -13.04 21.44
CA ILE A 340 2.60 -13.13 21.20
C ILE A 340 2.19 -12.30 19.98
N GLY A 341 2.68 -11.06 19.86
CA GLY A 341 2.39 -10.18 18.71
C GLY A 341 2.87 -10.77 17.38
N SER A 342 4.10 -11.26 17.35
CA SER A 342 4.74 -11.84 16.15
C SER A 342 4.09 -13.15 15.71
N ILE A 343 3.70 -14.01 16.65
CA ILE A 343 2.97 -15.26 16.36
C ILE A 343 1.61 -14.96 15.73
N LEU A 344 0.84 -14.05 16.33
CA LEU A 344 -0.46 -13.65 15.81
C LEU A 344 -0.33 -13.05 14.41
N LEU A 345 0.68 -12.20 14.20
CA LEU A 345 0.93 -11.61 12.88
C LEU A 345 1.31 -12.67 11.84
N ALA A 346 2.17 -13.63 12.19
CA ALA A 346 2.54 -14.74 11.30
C ALA A 346 1.30 -15.56 10.92
N TRP A 347 0.46 -15.95 11.88
CA TRP A 347 -0.75 -16.73 11.63
C TRP A 347 -1.78 -15.98 10.80
N LEU A 348 -1.99 -14.69 11.07
CA LEU A 348 -2.89 -13.84 10.27
C LEU A 348 -2.34 -13.57 8.86
N SER A 349 -1.02 -13.66 8.67
CA SER A 349 -0.39 -13.49 7.36
C SER A 349 -0.50 -14.73 6.48
N ARG A 350 -0.60 -15.94 7.05
CA ARG A 350 -0.70 -17.20 6.29
C ARG A 350 -1.82 -17.22 5.23
N PRO A 351 -3.08 -16.86 5.53
CA PRO A 351 -4.12 -16.85 4.50
C PRO A 351 -3.84 -15.82 3.40
N ALA A 352 -3.30 -14.64 3.75
CA ALA A 352 -2.92 -13.63 2.77
C ALA A 352 -1.79 -14.12 1.85
N ILE A 353 -0.78 -14.81 2.41
CA ILE A 353 0.31 -15.43 1.66
C ILE A 353 -0.23 -16.54 0.74
N GLN A 354 -1.17 -17.37 1.20
CA GLN A 354 -1.79 -18.41 0.37
C GLN A 354 -2.56 -17.82 -0.81
N VAL A 355 -3.37 -16.78 -0.58
CA VAL A 355 -4.08 -16.07 -1.66
C VAL A 355 -3.10 -15.45 -2.64
N ALA A 356 -2.05 -14.78 -2.14
CA ALA A 356 -1.02 -14.21 -2.99
C ALA A 356 -0.27 -15.28 -3.80
N ALA A 357 -0.10 -16.48 -3.26
CA ALA A 357 0.53 -17.61 -3.95
C ALA A 357 -0.35 -18.12 -5.09
N LEU A 358 -1.65 -18.30 -4.82
CA LEU A 358 -2.64 -18.72 -5.83
C LEU A 358 -2.73 -17.73 -6.99
N MET A 359 -2.56 -16.44 -6.70
CA MET A 359 -2.56 -15.38 -7.72
C MET A 359 -1.18 -15.17 -8.39
N GLY A 360 -0.12 -15.85 -7.95
CA GLY A 360 1.24 -15.66 -8.45
C GLY A 360 1.79 -14.25 -8.19
N LEU A 361 1.37 -13.61 -7.10
CA LEU A 361 1.67 -12.21 -6.77
C LEU A 361 3.02 -11.99 -6.06
N TYR A 362 3.69 -13.04 -5.63
CA TYR A 362 5.02 -12.93 -5.02
C TYR A 362 5.99 -13.99 -5.53
N ARG A 363 7.28 -13.67 -5.46
CA ARG A 363 8.38 -14.48 -5.98
C ARG A 363 9.29 -14.97 -4.87
N ASP A 364 9.69 -14.05 -3.99
CA ASP A 364 10.82 -14.25 -3.08
C ASP A 364 10.46 -13.88 -1.62
N LYS A 365 11.38 -14.15 -0.68
CA LYS A 365 11.19 -13.83 0.75
C LYS A 365 10.97 -12.34 1.00
N SER A 366 11.55 -11.46 0.18
CA SER A 366 11.38 -10.00 0.29
C SER A 366 9.92 -9.59 0.16
N ASP A 367 9.15 -10.29 -0.68
CA ASP A 367 7.73 -10.02 -0.88
C ASP A 367 6.89 -10.47 0.33
N LEU A 368 7.32 -11.52 1.04
CA LEU A 368 6.67 -11.95 2.28
C LEU A 368 6.76 -10.88 3.37
N GLN A 369 7.88 -10.15 3.46
CA GLN A 369 7.99 -8.99 4.35
C GLN A 369 6.92 -7.94 4.02
N ILE A 370 6.70 -7.66 2.73
CA ILE A 370 5.67 -6.71 2.30
C ILE A 370 4.29 -7.21 2.69
N ILE A 371 3.98 -8.49 2.45
CA ILE A 371 2.68 -9.10 2.81
C ILE A 371 2.42 -9.01 4.32
N VAL A 372 3.40 -9.41 5.14
CA VAL A 372 3.31 -9.33 6.62
C VAL A 372 3.02 -7.89 7.07
N ARG A 373 3.71 -6.92 6.49
CA ARG A 373 3.51 -5.49 6.79
C ARG A 373 2.17 -4.97 6.32
N LEU A 374 1.68 -5.41 5.16
CA LEU A 374 0.33 -5.08 4.66
C LEU A 374 -0.76 -5.64 5.58
N VAL A 375 -0.58 -6.84 6.14
CA VAL A 375 -1.53 -7.40 7.12
C VAL A 375 -1.54 -6.56 8.39
N LEU A 376 -0.39 -6.21 8.95
CA LEU A 376 -0.31 -5.34 10.13
C LEU A 376 -0.93 -3.96 9.87
N ALA A 377 -0.66 -3.37 8.71
CA ALA A 377 -1.25 -2.12 8.28
C ALA A 377 -2.78 -2.23 8.18
N THR A 378 -3.28 -3.34 7.63
CA THR A 378 -4.73 -3.60 7.49
C THR A 378 -5.42 -3.68 8.85
N LEU A 379 -4.81 -4.35 9.83
CA LEU A 379 -5.35 -4.44 11.19
C LEU A 379 -5.43 -3.06 11.86
N ASN A 380 -4.38 -2.25 11.76
CA ASN A 380 -4.40 -0.89 12.27
C ASN A 380 -5.43 -0.01 11.53
N ALA A 381 -5.50 -0.10 10.20
CA ALA A 381 -6.45 0.64 9.37
C ALA A 381 -7.91 0.30 9.72
N LEU A 382 -8.21 -0.99 9.96
CA LEU A 382 -9.52 -1.45 10.39
C LEU A 382 -9.95 -0.79 11.70
N THR A 383 -9.05 -0.72 12.69
CA THR A 383 -9.38 -0.06 13.97
C THR A 383 -9.59 1.46 13.82
N LEU A 384 -8.85 2.13 12.92
CA LEU A 384 -9.07 3.53 12.59
C LEU A 384 -10.41 3.76 11.87
N ALA A 385 -10.79 2.86 10.96
CA ALA A 385 -12.10 2.87 10.31
C ALA A 385 -13.24 2.70 11.33
N LEU A 386 -13.08 1.83 12.33
CA LEU A 386 -14.04 1.72 13.45
C LEU A 386 -14.14 3.03 14.23
N ILE A 387 -13.03 3.67 14.58
CA ILE A 387 -13.03 4.99 15.24
C ILE A 387 -13.74 6.03 14.37
N ARG A 388 -13.47 6.10 13.06
CA ARG A 388 -14.17 7.00 12.12
C ARG A 388 -15.67 6.77 12.13
N ARG A 389 -16.12 5.51 12.06
CA ARG A 389 -17.55 5.14 12.11
C ARG A 389 -18.18 5.51 13.46
N GLY A 390 -17.47 5.30 14.57
CA GLY A 390 -17.88 5.74 15.91
C GLY A 390 -18.00 7.25 16.01
N ALA A 391 -17.00 8.00 15.55
CA ALA A 391 -16.99 9.46 15.52
C ALA A 391 -18.10 10.03 14.62
N SER A 392 -18.37 9.38 13.48
CA SER A 392 -19.46 9.74 12.57
C SER A 392 -20.82 9.59 13.24
N ARG A 393 -21.03 8.50 13.98
CA ARG A 393 -22.27 8.26 14.74
C ARG A 393 -22.41 9.23 15.90
N ARG A 394 -21.33 9.51 16.65
CA ARG A 394 -21.37 10.34 17.85
C ARG A 394 -21.44 11.85 17.57
N PHE A 395 -20.68 12.29 16.57
CA PHE A 395 -20.41 13.70 16.26
C PHE A 395 -20.81 14.08 14.82
N GLY A 396 -21.51 13.23 14.08
CA GLY A 396 -21.98 13.50 12.72
C GLY A 396 -20.95 13.20 11.62
N ARG A 397 -21.46 12.97 10.40
CA ARG A 397 -20.68 12.49 9.24
C ARG A 397 -19.53 13.41 8.82
N THR A 398 -19.72 14.73 8.88
CA THR A 398 -18.66 15.70 8.59
C THR A 398 -17.46 15.55 9.54
N THR A 399 -17.69 15.16 10.79
CA THR A 399 -16.60 14.83 11.73
C THR A 399 -15.87 13.57 11.28
N GLY A 400 -16.60 12.55 10.79
CA GLY A 400 -15.99 11.37 10.17
C GLY A 400 -15.10 11.70 8.97
N LEU A 401 -15.59 12.58 8.08
CA LEU A 401 -14.83 13.07 6.92
C LEU A 401 -13.52 13.75 7.36
N PHE A 402 -13.59 14.73 8.25
CA PHE A 402 -12.38 15.42 8.72
C PHE A 402 -11.45 14.50 9.51
N PHE A 403 -11.97 13.52 10.26
CA PHE A 403 -11.13 12.53 10.93
C PHE A 403 -10.32 11.73 9.91
N THR A 404 -10.95 11.27 8.83
CA THR A 404 -10.25 10.56 7.74
C THR A 404 -9.22 11.46 7.09
N LEU A 405 -9.60 12.68 6.67
CA LEU A 405 -8.68 13.60 6.00
C LEU A 405 -7.48 13.95 6.86
N LEU A 406 -7.67 14.25 8.15
CA LEU A 406 -6.58 14.56 9.08
C LEU A 406 -5.70 13.34 9.34
N THR A 407 -6.29 12.15 9.53
CA THR A 407 -5.52 10.92 9.77
C THR A 407 -4.69 10.52 8.56
N CYS A 408 -5.25 10.58 7.34
CA CYS A 408 -4.53 10.22 6.11
C CYS A 408 -3.50 11.27 5.69
N SER A 409 -3.69 12.53 6.11
CA SER A 409 -2.76 13.62 5.81
C SER A 409 -1.71 13.85 6.89
N GLN A 410 -1.69 13.06 7.98
CA GLN A 410 -0.58 13.03 8.93
C GLN A 410 0.46 12.02 8.49
N PHE A 411 1.74 12.36 8.61
CA PHE A 411 2.81 11.46 8.18
C PHE A 411 3.00 10.27 9.13
N HIS A 412 3.14 10.53 10.43
CA HIS A 412 3.67 9.54 11.38
C HIS A 412 2.76 8.31 11.56
N LEU A 413 1.46 8.50 11.80
CA LEU A 413 0.58 7.35 12.08
C LEU A 413 0.43 6.43 10.84
N PRO A 414 0.07 6.92 9.64
CA PRO A 414 -0.01 6.09 8.43
C PRO A 414 1.30 5.49 7.97
N PHE A 415 2.43 6.19 8.11
CA PHE A 415 3.74 5.66 7.70
C PHE A 415 4.20 4.50 8.58
N TRP A 416 3.87 4.54 9.87
CA TRP A 416 4.34 3.54 10.84
C TRP A 416 3.35 2.41 11.11
N MET A 417 2.06 2.52 10.76
CA MET A 417 1.05 1.50 11.09
C MET A 417 1.29 0.10 10.50
N GLY A 418 2.10 -0.01 9.44
CA GLY A 418 2.54 -1.29 8.84
C GLY A 418 3.93 -1.73 9.27
N ARG A 419 4.57 -1.05 10.23
CA ARG A 419 5.92 -1.36 10.73
C ARG A 419 5.84 -2.23 11.96
N THR A 420 6.67 -3.26 12.06
CA THR A 420 6.61 -4.28 13.13
C THR A 420 7.22 -3.79 14.45
N ILE A 421 7.02 -2.53 14.81
CA ILE A 421 7.39 -2.02 16.14
C ILE A 421 6.34 -2.43 17.17
N PRO A 422 6.73 -2.75 18.42
CA PRO A 422 5.79 -3.11 19.50
C PRO A 422 4.62 -2.14 19.68
N ASN A 423 4.86 -0.83 19.50
CA ASN A 423 3.83 0.20 19.62
C ASN A 423 2.69 0.03 18.60
N MET A 424 2.96 -0.49 17.40
CA MET A 424 1.93 -0.68 16.37
C MET A 424 1.09 -1.93 16.62
N PHE A 425 1.64 -2.93 17.32
CA PHE A 425 0.85 -4.03 17.87
C PHE A 425 -0.07 -3.54 19.00
N ALA A 426 0.46 -2.70 19.90
CA ALA A 426 -0.32 -2.11 21.00
C ALA A 426 -1.38 -1.10 20.53
N THR A 427 -1.15 -0.43 19.39
CA THR A 427 -2.09 0.54 18.83
C THR A 427 -3.41 -0.10 18.41
N ILE A 428 -3.42 -1.36 17.97
CA ILE A 428 -4.63 -2.10 17.58
C ILE A 428 -5.65 -2.18 18.74
N PRO A 429 -5.34 -2.78 19.91
CA PRO A 429 -6.27 -2.81 21.03
C PRO A 429 -6.55 -1.42 21.60
N VAL A 430 -5.59 -0.49 21.64
CA VAL A 430 -5.83 0.87 22.13
C VAL A 430 -6.81 1.65 21.23
N ASN A 431 -6.75 1.45 19.92
CA ASN A 431 -7.72 2.01 18.98
C ASN A 431 -9.09 1.36 19.13
N LEU A 432 -9.15 0.05 19.38
CA LEU A 432 -10.42 -0.63 19.69
C LEU A 432 -11.03 -0.07 20.98
N VAL A 433 -10.23 0.22 21.99
CA VAL A 433 -10.69 0.91 23.21
C VAL A 433 -11.20 2.31 22.90
N THR A 434 -10.48 3.07 22.09
CA THR A 434 -10.93 4.39 21.62
C THR A 434 -12.29 4.31 20.92
N TYR A 435 -12.48 3.32 20.05
CA TYR A 435 -13.78 3.03 19.44
C TYR A 435 -14.85 2.73 20.49
N LEU A 436 -14.59 1.84 21.46
CA LEU A 436 -15.55 1.48 22.52
C LEU A 436 -15.96 2.69 23.38
N LEU A 437 -15.05 3.65 23.60
CA LEU A 437 -15.33 4.88 24.35
C LEU A 437 -16.18 5.88 23.55
N ILE A 438 -16.00 5.97 22.23
CA ILE A 438 -16.69 6.95 21.37
C ILE A 438 -18.00 6.40 20.81
N ASP A 439 -18.10 5.09 20.62
CA ASP A 439 -19.24 4.43 19.98
C ASP A 439 -20.48 4.38 20.90
N HIS A 440 -21.26 5.44 20.88
CA HIS A 440 -22.59 5.50 21.49
C HIS A 440 -23.45 6.58 20.82
N ALA A 441 -24.76 6.49 21.03
CA ALA A 441 -25.74 7.40 20.41
C ALA A 441 -25.43 8.88 20.71
N PRO A 442 -25.77 9.82 19.81
CA PRO A 442 -25.49 11.26 19.99
C PRO A 442 -26.00 11.84 21.32
N ASN A 443 -27.14 11.34 21.81
CA ASN A 443 -27.79 11.81 23.03
C ASN A 443 -27.36 11.00 24.27
N ALA A 444 -26.65 9.89 24.09
CA ALA A 444 -26.12 9.13 25.21
C ALA A 444 -24.99 9.92 25.88
N THR A 445 -25.07 10.01 27.21
CA THR A 445 -24.11 10.74 28.06
C THR A 445 -22.93 9.87 28.47
N ARG A 446 -23.08 8.54 28.42
CA ARG A 446 -22.02 7.57 28.76
C ARG A 446 -22.07 6.33 27.88
N PRO A 447 -20.92 5.66 27.63
CA PRO A 447 -20.88 4.34 27.03
C PRO A 447 -21.55 3.29 27.93
N SER A 448 -21.90 2.13 27.37
CA SER A 448 -22.42 1.03 28.17
C SER A 448 -21.35 0.45 29.08
N GLU A 449 -21.75 -0.02 30.26
CA GLU A 449 -20.86 -0.60 31.25
C GLU A 449 -20.06 -1.80 30.69
N ARG A 450 -20.67 -2.58 29.79
CA ARG A 450 -19.99 -3.68 29.07
C ARG A 450 -18.83 -3.15 28.23
N LYS A 451 -19.02 -2.07 27.46
CA LYS A 451 -17.95 -1.46 26.65
C LYS A 451 -16.81 -0.93 27.54
N LEU A 452 -17.14 -0.29 28.66
CA LEU A 452 -16.16 0.20 29.63
C LEU A 452 -15.37 -0.94 30.30
N THR A 453 -16.04 -2.06 30.60
CA THR A 453 -15.40 -3.26 31.15
C THR A 453 -14.39 -3.85 30.16
N TRP A 454 -14.78 -3.98 28.88
CA TRP A 454 -13.87 -4.41 27.83
C TRP A 454 -12.73 -3.43 27.60
N ALA A 455 -12.98 -2.12 27.69
CA ALA A 455 -11.94 -1.10 27.58
C ALA A 455 -10.84 -1.29 28.64
N VAL A 456 -11.22 -1.47 29.90
CA VAL A 456 -10.29 -1.73 30.99
C VAL A 456 -9.54 -3.05 30.76
N ALA A 457 -10.25 -4.13 30.42
CA ALA A 457 -9.62 -5.43 30.19
C ALA A 457 -8.59 -5.38 29.05
N LEU A 458 -8.93 -4.76 27.92
CA LEU A 458 -8.04 -4.64 26.76
C LEU A 458 -6.80 -3.79 27.05
N LEU A 459 -6.94 -2.64 27.74
CA LEU A 459 -5.79 -1.83 28.11
C LEU A 459 -4.87 -2.56 29.11
N THR A 460 -5.44 -3.25 30.11
CA THR A 460 -4.68 -4.06 31.06
C THR A 460 -3.93 -5.18 30.35
N SER A 461 -4.60 -5.92 29.45
CA SER A 461 -3.96 -6.98 28.65
C SER A 461 -2.86 -6.45 27.75
N THR A 462 -3.09 -5.30 27.11
CA THR A 462 -2.08 -4.65 26.25
C THR A 462 -0.86 -4.23 27.06
N ALA A 463 -1.07 -3.67 28.25
CA ALA A 463 0.00 -3.27 29.15
C ALA A 463 0.80 -4.46 29.69
N ALA A 464 0.13 -5.58 29.99
CA ALA A 464 0.77 -6.77 30.53
C ALA A 464 1.54 -7.58 29.47
N ILE A 465 1.07 -7.61 28.22
CA ILE A 465 1.64 -8.45 27.15
C ILE A 465 2.57 -7.66 26.24
N ILE A 466 2.14 -6.50 25.72
CA ILE A 466 2.79 -5.85 24.57
C ILE A 466 3.62 -4.63 24.99
N ARG A 467 3.04 -3.73 25.80
CA ARG A 467 3.64 -2.41 26.10
C ARG A 467 3.22 -1.86 27.47
N ALA A 468 4.11 -1.98 28.45
CA ALA A 468 3.89 -1.53 29.83
C ALA A 468 3.48 -0.06 29.98
N GLU A 469 3.95 0.85 29.12
CA GLU A 469 3.59 2.27 29.21
C GLU A 469 2.10 2.54 28.95
N VAL A 470 1.38 1.61 28.32
CA VAL A 470 -0.09 1.70 28.16
C VAL A 470 -0.78 1.73 29.53
N ALA A 471 -0.15 1.20 30.58
CA ALA A 471 -0.64 1.35 31.96
C ALA A 471 -0.78 2.82 32.39
N LEU A 472 0.08 3.72 31.89
CA LEU A 472 0.01 5.16 32.15
C LEU A 472 -1.19 5.83 31.45
N LEU A 473 -1.79 5.18 30.45
CA LEU A 473 -3.07 5.59 29.85
C LEU A 473 -4.26 4.96 30.58
N LEU A 474 -4.13 3.70 31.02
CA LEU A 474 -5.14 2.99 31.80
C LEU A 474 -5.42 3.68 33.14
N ALA A 475 -4.39 4.08 33.89
CA ALA A 475 -4.54 4.68 35.21
C ALA A 475 -5.44 5.94 35.22
N PRO A 476 -5.20 6.99 34.39
CA PRO A 476 -6.07 8.15 34.37
C PRO A 476 -7.47 7.84 33.83
N LEU A 477 -7.60 6.90 32.88
CA LEU A 477 -8.92 6.45 32.42
C LEU A 477 -9.70 5.79 33.57
N ALA A 478 -9.08 4.88 34.30
CA ALA A 478 -9.67 4.19 35.44
C ALA A 478 -10.13 5.17 36.53
N LEU A 479 -9.28 6.15 36.87
CA LEU A 479 -9.62 7.22 37.81
C LEU A 479 -10.81 8.05 37.32
N GLN A 480 -10.83 8.42 36.04
CA GLN A 480 -11.96 9.14 35.45
C GLN A 480 -13.26 8.33 35.51
N LEU A 481 -13.21 7.01 35.26
CA LEU A 481 -14.38 6.13 35.31
C LEU A 481 -14.95 6.01 36.74
N LEU A 482 -14.08 5.97 37.75
CA LEU A 482 -14.47 5.99 39.17
C LEU A 482 -15.07 7.33 39.57
N TYR A 483 -14.38 8.44 39.24
CA TYR A 483 -14.82 9.79 39.56
C TYR A 483 -16.19 10.09 38.92
N SER A 484 -16.36 9.70 37.65
CA SER A 484 -17.60 9.90 36.90
C SER A 484 -18.70 8.88 37.27
N ARG A 485 -18.45 7.98 38.24
CA ARG A 485 -19.35 6.88 38.65
C ARG A 485 -19.89 6.06 37.47
N GLN A 486 -19.07 5.88 36.43
CA GLN A 486 -19.45 5.11 35.25
C GLN A 486 -19.20 3.61 35.42
N LEU A 487 -18.27 3.23 36.30
CA LEU A 487 -17.95 1.84 36.62
C LEU A 487 -17.67 1.73 38.12
N PRO A 488 -18.29 0.78 38.85
CA PRO A 488 -18.09 0.65 40.29
C PRO A 488 -16.68 0.12 40.61
N PHE A 489 -16.13 0.55 41.74
CA PHE A 489 -14.77 0.19 42.18
C PHE A 489 -14.54 -1.32 42.21
N SER A 490 -15.48 -2.09 42.75
CA SER A 490 -15.39 -3.55 42.83
C SER A 490 -15.25 -4.21 41.45
N LYS A 491 -15.98 -3.73 40.45
CA LYS A 491 -15.92 -4.25 39.08
C LYS A 491 -14.62 -3.84 38.39
N LEU A 492 -14.19 -2.59 38.57
CA LEU A 492 -12.91 -2.11 38.02
C LEU A 492 -11.76 -2.96 38.55
N LEU A 493 -11.71 -3.18 39.86
CA LEU A 493 -10.69 -3.98 40.53
C LEU A 493 -10.73 -5.44 40.08
N LYS A 494 -11.92 -6.06 40.06
CA LYS A 494 -12.09 -7.46 39.62
C LYS A 494 -11.63 -7.64 38.17
N VAL A 495 -12.02 -6.75 37.27
CA VAL A 495 -11.66 -6.83 35.84
C VAL A 495 -10.18 -6.57 35.65
N GLY A 496 -9.61 -5.55 36.31
CA GLY A 496 -8.20 -5.23 36.25
C GLY A 496 -7.32 -6.38 36.74
N ILE A 497 -7.62 -6.95 37.91
CA ILE A 497 -6.87 -8.09 38.47
C ILE A 497 -7.02 -9.32 37.58
N LEU A 498 -8.24 -9.68 37.19
CA LEU A 498 -8.47 -10.89 36.39
C LEU A 498 -7.80 -10.79 35.02
N SER A 499 -7.98 -9.68 34.31
CA SER A 499 -7.33 -9.46 33.02
C SER A 499 -5.80 -9.39 33.15
N GLY A 500 -5.28 -8.76 34.22
CA GLY A 500 -3.85 -8.69 34.50
C GLY A 500 -3.23 -10.06 34.74
N ILE A 501 -3.82 -10.88 35.62
CA ILE A 501 -3.33 -12.23 35.94
C ILE A 501 -3.39 -13.14 34.70
N ILE A 502 -4.50 -13.15 33.97
CA ILE A 502 -4.64 -13.97 32.76
C ILE A 502 -3.61 -13.56 31.71
N SER A 503 -3.44 -12.25 31.49
CA SER A 503 -2.54 -11.74 30.44
C SER A 503 -1.06 -11.92 30.80
N ALA A 504 -0.69 -11.69 32.06
CA ALA A 504 0.66 -11.95 32.55
C ALA A 504 0.97 -13.45 32.52
N GLY A 505 0.03 -14.31 32.94
CA GLY A 505 0.16 -15.76 32.85
C GLY A 505 0.35 -16.24 31.41
N MET A 506 -0.43 -15.69 30.46
CA MET A 506 -0.29 -15.99 29.04
C MET A 506 1.08 -15.56 28.49
N SER A 507 1.53 -14.34 28.80
CA SER A 507 2.86 -13.86 28.41
C SER A 507 3.96 -14.74 29.02
N ILE A 508 3.90 -15.04 30.32
CA ILE A 508 4.88 -15.90 30.98
C ILE A 508 4.94 -17.29 30.32
N LEU A 509 3.80 -17.91 30.05
CA LEU A 509 3.75 -19.24 29.45
C LEU A 509 4.33 -19.25 28.03
N VAL A 510 3.89 -18.32 27.18
CA VAL A 510 4.33 -18.26 25.78
C VAL A 510 5.78 -17.81 25.70
N ASP A 511 6.14 -16.72 26.37
CA ASP A 511 7.44 -16.11 26.22
C ASP A 511 8.53 -16.97 26.87
N SER A 512 8.28 -17.62 28.02
CA SER A 512 9.24 -18.57 28.59
C SER A 512 9.51 -19.76 27.66
N TYR A 513 8.51 -20.19 26.88
CA TYR A 513 8.68 -21.24 25.88
C TYR A 513 9.59 -20.79 24.73
N PHE A 514 9.38 -19.61 24.14
CA PHE A 514 10.21 -19.15 23.02
C PHE A 514 11.62 -18.74 23.44
N TRP A 515 11.77 -18.15 24.63
CA TRP A 515 13.07 -17.79 25.20
C TRP A 515 13.82 -18.98 25.82
N GLN A 516 13.20 -20.16 25.94
CA GLN A 516 13.75 -21.36 26.58
C GLN A 516 14.30 -21.09 28.00
N GLN A 517 13.68 -20.15 28.72
CA GLN A 517 14.05 -19.77 30.09
C GLN A 517 12.77 -19.53 30.89
N TRP A 518 12.64 -20.22 32.02
CA TRP A 518 11.46 -20.17 32.88
C TRP A 518 11.79 -19.57 34.25
N PRO A 519 11.00 -18.60 34.77
CA PRO A 519 9.95 -17.83 34.09
C PRO A 519 10.49 -16.54 33.43
N ILE A 520 9.97 -16.18 32.27
CA ILE A 520 10.21 -14.88 31.62
C ILE A 520 8.89 -14.13 31.46
N TRP A 521 8.83 -12.92 32.03
CA TRP A 521 7.81 -11.93 31.71
C TRP A 521 8.47 -10.72 31.02
N PRO A 522 8.42 -10.62 29.69
CA PRO A 522 9.19 -9.62 28.93
C PRO A 522 8.93 -8.18 29.39
N GLU A 523 7.67 -7.80 29.60
CA GLU A 523 7.32 -6.43 30.00
C GLU A 523 7.79 -6.11 31.41
N PHE A 524 7.73 -7.06 32.35
CA PHE A 524 8.28 -6.85 33.69
C PHE A 524 9.82 -6.71 33.66
N THR A 525 10.51 -7.58 32.92
CA THR A 525 11.96 -7.48 32.71
C THR A 525 12.32 -6.14 32.08
N GLY A 526 11.53 -5.67 31.11
CA GLY A 526 11.72 -4.37 30.47
C GLY A 526 11.52 -3.18 31.41
N ILE A 527 10.53 -3.22 32.30
CA ILE A 527 10.36 -2.20 33.35
C ILE A 527 11.56 -2.23 34.30
N TYR A 528 11.95 -3.42 34.77
CA TYR A 528 13.07 -3.57 35.69
C TYR A 528 14.38 -3.02 35.10
N PHE A 529 14.71 -3.40 33.87
CA PHE A 529 15.91 -2.92 33.17
C PHE A 529 15.86 -1.41 32.91
N ASN A 530 14.76 -0.88 32.37
CA ASN A 530 14.73 0.51 31.91
C ASN A 530 14.42 1.54 33.01
N VAL A 531 13.54 1.19 33.94
CA VAL A 531 13.03 2.10 34.98
C VAL A 531 13.76 1.90 36.29
N VAL A 532 13.92 0.65 36.76
CA VAL A 532 14.53 0.36 38.06
C VAL A 532 16.06 0.48 37.99
N GLN A 533 16.69 -0.05 36.95
CA GLN A 533 18.15 0.05 36.76
C GLN A 533 18.60 1.35 36.06
N GLY A 534 17.67 2.18 35.57
CA GLY A 534 17.98 3.46 34.93
C GLY A 534 18.66 3.38 33.55
N LYS A 535 18.73 2.19 32.94
CA LYS A 535 19.40 1.95 31.65
C LYS A 535 18.74 2.65 30.46
N SER A 536 17.50 3.13 30.62
CA SER A 536 16.85 3.95 29.60
C SER A 536 17.64 5.22 29.25
N SER A 537 18.40 5.78 30.20
CA SER A 537 19.22 6.97 30.00
C SER A 537 20.37 6.80 29.01
N GLU A 538 20.87 5.58 28.82
CA GLU A 538 21.96 5.25 27.88
C GLU A 538 21.55 5.49 26.41
N TRP A 539 20.25 5.50 26.13
CA TRP A 539 19.68 5.80 24.81
C TRP A 539 19.44 7.30 24.57
N GLY A 540 19.98 8.15 25.44
CA GLY A 540 19.86 9.61 25.40
C GLY A 540 18.69 10.15 26.23
N VAL A 541 18.88 11.34 26.79
CA VAL A 541 17.90 12.02 27.66
C VAL A 541 17.40 13.30 27.00
N SER A 542 16.12 13.62 27.19
CA SER A 542 15.54 14.88 26.70
C SER A 542 14.74 15.59 27.81
N PRO A 543 14.63 16.93 27.77
CA PRO A 543 13.86 17.70 28.76
C PRO A 543 12.42 17.21 28.92
N TRP A 544 11.81 17.43 30.09
CA TRP A 544 10.44 16.96 30.38
C TRP A 544 9.40 17.47 29.36
N HIS A 545 9.53 18.71 28.90
CA HIS A 545 8.58 19.35 27.98
C HIS A 545 8.69 18.87 26.52
N THR A 546 9.64 17.98 26.18
CA THR A 546 9.93 17.56 24.78
C THR A 546 8.71 16.95 24.09
N TYR A 547 7.88 16.17 24.80
CA TYR A 547 6.65 15.63 24.20
C TYR A 547 5.68 16.73 23.77
N ILE A 548 5.52 17.76 24.60
CA ILE A 548 4.58 18.86 24.34
C ILE A 548 5.15 19.83 23.30
N ALA A 549 6.44 20.15 23.39
CA ALA A 549 7.09 21.15 22.55
C ALA A 549 7.48 20.63 21.16
N SER A 550 7.85 19.35 21.04
CA SER A 550 8.44 18.80 19.81
C SER A 550 7.63 17.64 19.23
N TYR A 551 7.36 16.59 20.03
CA TYR A 551 6.75 15.37 19.48
C TYR A 551 5.26 15.52 19.16
N LEU A 552 4.44 16.09 20.05
CA LEU A 552 3.01 16.30 19.77
C LEU A 552 2.76 17.21 18.56
N PRO A 553 3.42 18.37 18.41
CA PRO A 553 3.31 19.17 17.18
C PRO A 553 3.71 18.40 15.93
N LYS A 554 4.79 17.61 16.00
CA LYS A 554 5.29 16.77 14.89
C LYS A 554 4.32 15.64 14.52
N LEU A 555 3.64 15.03 15.50
CA LEU A 555 2.68 13.96 15.28
C LEU A 555 1.33 14.46 14.78
N LEU A 556 0.84 15.55 15.38
CA LEU A 556 -0.53 16.01 15.17
C LEU A 556 -0.64 17.02 14.01
N LEU A 557 0.41 17.79 13.71
CA LEU A 557 0.39 18.84 12.68
C LEU A 557 -0.85 19.73 12.82
N ALA A 558 -1.64 19.92 11.76
CA ALA A 558 -2.89 20.67 11.81
C ALA A 558 -3.92 20.15 12.84
N SER A 559 -3.87 18.87 13.21
CA SER A 559 -4.78 18.33 14.23
C SER A 559 -4.54 18.95 15.60
N LEU A 560 -3.33 19.42 15.91
CA LEU A 560 -3.05 20.05 17.21
C LEU A 560 -3.87 21.34 17.41
N PRO A 561 -3.74 22.40 16.58
CA PRO A 561 -4.55 23.62 16.75
C PRO A 561 -6.05 23.35 16.57
N LEU A 562 -6.44 22.46 15.65
CA LEU A 562 -7.85 22.09 15.47
C LEU A 562 -8.43 21.37 16.70
N SER A 563 -7.63 20.58 17.42
CA SER A 563 -8.09 19.89 18.63
C SER A 563 -8.40 20.88 19.76
N PHE A 564 -7.66 21.99 19.87
CA PHE A 564 -7.97 23.06 20.81
C PHE A 564 -9.26 23.79 20.43
N ILE A 565 -9.53 24.02 19.13
CA ILE A 565 -10.82 24.56 18.69
C ILE A 565 -11.95 23.58 19.05
N GLY A 566 -11.75 22.28 18.86
CA GLY A 566 -12.68 21.24 19.30
C GLY A 566 -12.93 21.28 20.80
N LEU A 567 -11.86 21.46 21.60
CA LEU A 567 -11.94 21.60 23.05
C LEU A 567 -12.78 22.81 23.44
N ILE A 568 -12.55 23.98 22.86
CA ILE A 568 -13.28 25.22 23.18
C ILE A 568 -14.75 25.14 22.74
N THR A 569 -15.02 24.51 21.59
CA THR A 569 -16.35 24.52 20.97
C THR A 569 -17.28 23.40 21.46
N ASP A 570 -16.74 22.27 21.93
CA ASP A 570 -17.51 21.12 22.42
C ASP A 570 -16.90 20.56 23.71
N GLN A 571 -16.63 21.46 24.67
CA GLN A 571 -15.97 21.19 25.96
C GLN A 571 -16.54 19.95 26.66
N ARG A 572 -17.88 19.85 26.73
CA ARG A 572 -18.58 18.78 27.46
C ARG A 572 -18.26 17.37 26.95
N ARG A 573 -17.98 17.21 25.65
CA ARG A 573 -17.71 15.90 25.05
C ARG A 573 -16.23 15.65 24.82
N ILE A 574 -15.46 16.70 24.51
CA ILE A 574 -14.03 16.59 24.17
C ILE A 574 -13.14 16.56 25.42
N ILE A 575 -13.47 17.28 26.51
CA ILE A 575 -12.65 17.23 27.74
C ILE A 575 -12.57 15.81 28.31
N PRO A 576 -13.68 15.07 28.52
CA PRO A 576 -13.59 13.70 29.03
C PRO A 576 -12.88 12.73 28.08
N LEU A 577 -12.80 13.06 26.79
CA LEU A 577 -12.10 12.26 25.79
C LEU A 577 -10.59 12.50 25.81
N LEU A 578 -10.16 13.76 25.99
CA LEU A 578 -8.75 14.16 25.98
C LEU A 578 -8.09 14.17 27.36
N PHE A 579 -8.85 14.06 28.45
CA PHE A 579 -8.28 14.03 29.80
C PHE A 579 -7.32 12.85 30.03
N PRO A 580 -7.68 11.57 29.74
CA PRO A 580 -6.75 10.45 29.90
C PRO A 580 -5.48 10.56 29.06
N PRO A 581 -5.53 10.86 27.74
CA PRO A 581 -4.31 11.00 26.94
C PRO A 581 -3.46 12.22 27.34
N ALA A 582 -4.06 13.31 27.83
CA ALA A 582 -3.29 14.45 28.35
C ALA A 582 -2.53 14.08 29.63
N CYS A 583 -3.19 13.39 30.57
CA CYS A 583 -2.55 12.87 31.78
C CYS A 583 -1.45 11.86 31.44
N PHE A 584 -1.70 10.97 30.48
CA PHE A 584 -0.71 10.02 29.99
C PHE A 584 0.56 10.71 29.47
N VAL A 585 0.41 11.73 28.61
CA VAL A 585 1.55 12.51 28.11
C VAL A 585 2.29 13.23 29.23
N ALA A 586 1.57 13.80 30.21
CA ALA A 586 2.18 14.44 31.37
C ALA A 586 2.98 13.46 32.24
N LEU A 587 2.44 12.25 32.47
CA LEU A 587 3.12 11.21 33.27
C LEU A 587 4.37 10.70 32.56
N ILE A 588 4.27 10.32 31.29
CA ILE A 588 5.40 9.77 30.53
C ILE A 588 6.48 10.83 30.21
N SER A 589 6.16 12.12 30.30
CA SER A 589 7.12 13.22 30.16
C SER A 589 8.20 13.23 31.24
N ASN A 590 7.98 12.56 32.37
CA ASN A 590 8.98 12.41 33.43
C ASN A 590 10.05 11.36 33.11
N LEU A 591 9.88 10.54 32.06
CA LEU A 591 10.90 9.59 31.63
C LEU A 591 12.09 10.33 31.00
N GLY A 592 13.32 9.99 31.38
CA GLY A 592 14.53 10.63 30.83
C GLY A 592 14.62 10.48 29.30
N HIS A 593 14.58 9.24 28.83
CA HIS A 593 14.55 8.92 27.41
C HIS A 593 13.16 9.09 26.81
N LYS A 594 13.06 9.72 25.64
CA LYS A 594 11.79 10.08 25.02
C LYS A 594 11.80 9.82 23.53
N GLU A 595 10.77 9.13 23.06
CA GLU A 595 10.57 8.84 21.65
C GLU A 595 9.10 9.06 21.28
N TRP A 596 8.88 9.61 20.09
CA TRP A 596 7.53 9.92 19.61
C TRP A 596 6.58 8.71 19.63
N ARG A 597 7.11 7.50 19.42
CA ARG A 597 6.31 6.26 19.37
C ARG A 597 5.67 5.89 20.69
N PHE A 598 6.24 6.31 21.83
CA PHE A 598 5.65 6.05 23.14
C PHE A 598 4.32 6.77 23.33
N VAL A 599 4.09 7.88 22.62
CA VAL A 599 2.85 8.67 22.73
C VAL A 599 1.92 8.51 21.53
N VAL A 600 2.23 7.64 20.56
CA VAL A 600 1.46 7.51 19.31
C VAL A 600 -0.02 7.18 19.54
N TYR A 601 -0.33 6.50 20.65
CA TYR A 601 -1.68 6.09 21.04
C TYR A 601 -2.67 7.26 21.21
N VAL A 602 -2.17 8.48 21.48
CA VAL A 602 -3.05 9.65 21.67
C VAL A 602 -3.54 10.23 20.35
N VAL A 603 -2.83 9.97 19.24
CA VAL A 603 -3.07 10.61 17.95
C VAL A 603 -4.53 10.44 17.47
N PRO A 604 -5.14 9.26 17.51
CA PRO A 604 -6.53 9.09 17.06
C PRO A 604 -7.54 9.89 17.91
N LEU A 605 -7.33 9.98 19.23
CA LEU A 605 -8.21 10.77 20.12
C LEU A 605 -8.11 12.27 19.83
N PHE A 606 -6.90 12.78 19.62
CA PHE A 606 -6.68 14.16 19.19
C PHE A 606 -7.26 14.43 17.79
N ASN A 607 -7.20 13.47 16.86
CA ASN A 607 -7.81 13.60 15.54
C ASN A 607 -9.34 13.68 15.62
N VAL A 608 -9.99 12.96 16.55
CA VAL A 608 -11.45 13.10 16.77
C VAL A 608 -11.80 14.49 17.27
N ALA A 609 -11.03 15.02 18.23
CA ALA A 609 -11.20 16.39 18.73
C ALA A 609 -10.96 17.43 17.63
N ALA A 610 -9.90 17.24 16.83
CA ALA A 610 -9.57 18.09 15.70
C ALA A 610 -10.64 18.10 14.62
N ALA A 611 -11.17 16.93 14.27
CA ALA A 611 -12.25 16.79 13.31
C ALA A 611 -13.51 17.51 13.77
N ARG A 612 -13.79 17.50 15.09
CA ARG A 612 -14.92 18.24 15.66
C ARG A 612 -14.71 19.76 15.58
N GLY A 613 -13.48 20.23 15.80
CA GLY A 613 -13.07 21.62 15.60
C GLY A 613 -13.19 22.06 14.13
N ALA A 614 -12.69 21.25 13.19
CA ALA A 614 -12.80 21.51 11.75
C ALA A 614 -14.27 21.56 11.29
N ARG A 615 -15.12 20.63 11.76
CA ARG A 615 -16.57 20.67 11.51
C ARG A 615 -17.19 21.99 11.98
N TRP A 616 -16.80 22.49 13.15
CA TRP A 616 -17.30 23.77 13.65
C TRP A 616 -16.87 24.93 12.74
N MET A 617 -15.62 24.95 12.27
CA MET A 617 -15.11 25.99 11.38
C MET A 617 -15.87 26.02 10.04
N VAL A 618 -16.07 24.85 9.43
CA VAL A 618 -16.72 24.72 8.11
C VAL A 618 -18.23 24.91 8.15
N SER A 619 -18.86 24.73 9.32
CA SER A 619 -20.31 24.96 9.49
C SER A 619 -20.69 26.43 9.73
N ARG A 620 -19.73 27.37 9.78
CA ARG A 620 -20.02 28.80 9.91
C ARG A 620 -20.69 29.35 8.64
N ARG A 621 -21.59 30.33 8.81
CA ARG A 621 -22.26 31.01 7.69
C ARG A 621 -21.23 31.73 6.81
N LYS A 622 -21.22 31.41 5.52
CA LYS A 622 -20.24 31.94 4.54
C LYS A 622 -20.51 33.40 4.12
N ASN A 623 -21.63 33.98 4.55
CA ASN A 623 -21.95 35.38 4.26
C ASN A 623 -21.05 36.34 5.07
N ALA A 624 -20.59 35.90 6.24
CA ALA A 624 -19.65 36.67 7.06
C ALA A 624 -18.19 36.39 6.64
N LEU A 625 -17.33 37.41 6.70
CA LEU A 625 -15.89 37.28 6.44
C LEU A 625 -15.27 36.17 7.32
N LEU A 626 -15.63 36.14 8.61
CA LEU A 626 -15.15 35.13 9.55
C LEU A 626 -15.50 33.70 9.13
N GLY A 627 -16.69 33.48 8.54
CA GLY A 627 -17.08 32.15 8.05
C GLY A 627 -16.29 31.72 6.82
N ARG A 628 -16.02 32.64 5.89
CA ARG A 628 -15.15 32.38 4.73
C ARG A 628 -13.72 32.08 5.16
N LEU A 629 -13.17 32.89 6.06
CA LEU A 629 -11.83 32.68 6.61
C LEU A 629 -11.73 31.34 7.36
N ALA A 630 -12.71 31.00 8.21
CA ALA A 630 -12.72 29.73 8.94
C ALA A 630 -12.75 28.51 7.97
N PHE A 631 -13.54 28.59 6.90
CA PHE A 631 -13.57 27.56 5.86
C PHE A 631 -12.21 27.43 5.15
N LEU A 632 -11.65 28.56 4.70
CA LEU A 632 -10.35 28.59 4.01
C LEU A 632 -9.22 28.09 4.89
N VAL A 633 -9.19 28.44 6.17
CA VAL A 633 -8.18 27.95 7.13
C VAL A 633 -8.32 26.44 7.33
N ALA A 634 -9.54 25.91 7.51
CA ALA A 634 -9.73 24.47 7.68
C ALA A 634 -9.28 23.68 6.45
N CYS A 635 -9.62 24.12 5.24
CA CYS A 635 -9.15 23.51 4.00
C CYS A 635 -7.64 23.67 3.80
N GLY A 636 -7.10 24.86 4.05
CA GLY A 636 -5.67 25.16 3.91
C GLY A 636 -4.81 24.30 4.84
N LEU A 637 -5.27 24.05 6.07
CA LEU A 637 -4.59 23.16 7.01
C LEU A 637 -4.50 21.70 6.51
N VAL A 638 -5.56 21.18 5.87
CA VAL A 638 -5.53 19.84 5.26
C VAL A 638 -4.55 19.81 4.09
N VAL A 639 -4.55 20.83 3.22
CA VAL A 639 -3.61 20.93 2.09
C VAL A 639 -2.16 20.99 2.58
N LEU A 640 -1.88 21.78 3.63
CA LEU A 640 -0.55 21.86 4.24
C LEU A 640 -0.10 20.52 4.84
N ASN A 641 -1.00 19.80 5.52
CA ASN A 641 -0.74 18.46 6.01
C ASN A 641 -0.37 17.49 4.86
N VAL A 642 -1.14 17.49 3.76
CA VAL A 642 -0.86 16.65 2.57
C VAL A 642 0.51 16.99 1.98
N ALA A 643 0.83 18.28 1.84
CA ALA A 643 2.14 18.72 1.35
C ALA A 643 3.28 18.24 2.26
N PHE A 644 3.16 18.45 3.58
CA PHE A 644 4.16 18.01 4.55
C PHE A 644 4.34 16.48 4.56
N THR A 645 3.23 15.74 4.51
CA THR A 645 3.25 14.28 4.46
C THR A 645 3.89 13.78 3.18
N SER A 646 3.59 14.39 2.03
CA SER A 646 4.24 14.04 0.75
C SER A 646 5.75 14.24 0.80
N LEU A 647 6.23 15.37 1.33
CA LEU A 647 7.66 15.64 1.50
C LEU A 647 8.32 14.65 2.47
N SER A 648 7.68 14.40 3.61
CA SER A 648 8.19 13.46 4.62
C SER A 648 8.25 12.02 4.09
N THR A 649 7.26 11.60 3.31
CA THR A 649 7.23 10.29 2.65
C THR A 649 8.35 10.17 1.62
N ILE A 650 8.54 11.17 0.75
CA ILE A 650 9.63 11.17 -0.24
C ILE A 650 11.00 11.05 0.43
N ALA A 651 11.25 11.83 1.49
CA ALA A 651 12.50 11.72 2.26
C ALA A 651 12.66 10.35 2.91
N SER A 652 11.57 9.79 3.45
CA SER A 652 11.61 8.50 4.15
C SER A 652 11.81 7.32 3.20
N MET A 653 11.32 7.37 1.97
CA MET A 653 11.57 6.33 0.95
C MET A 653 13.07 6.11 0.71
N LYS A 654 13.86 7.18 0.81
CA LYS A 654 15.32 7.19 0.61
C LYS A 654 16.14 6.92 1.88
N ASN A 655 15.49 6.59 3.00
CA ASN A 655 16.15 6.37 4.28
C ASN A 655 16.40 4.87 4.58
N TYR A 656 16.55 4.02 3.55
CA TYR A 656 16.77 2.58 3.71
C TYR A 656 17.93 2.04 2.86
N PRO A 657 19.14 2.65 2.94
CA PRO A 657 20.26 2.22 2.12
C PRO A 657 20.68 0.76 2.36
N GLY A 658 20.53 0.21 3.56
CA GLY A 658 20.88 -1.19 3.84
C GLY A 658 19.97 -2.21 3.14
N GLY A 659 18.67 -1.91 3.04
CA GLY A 659 17.72 -2.74 2.30
C GLY A 659 17.95 -2.65 0.78
N GLU A 660 18.24 -1.45 0.28
CA GLU A 660 18.60 -1.21 -1.12
C GLU A 660 19.94 -1.85 -1.48
N ALA A 661 20.92 -1.86 -0.55
CA ALA A 661 22.20 -2.51 -0.72
C ALA A 661 22.06 -4.02 -0.91
N LEU A 662 21.26 -4.70 -0.07
CA LEU A 662 21.02 -6.14 -0.25
C LEU A 662 20.30 -6.44 -1.56
N LEU A 663 19.24 -5.69 -1.89
CA LEU A 663 18.54 -5.88 -3.17
C LEU A 663 19.49 -5.69 -4.36
N THR A 664 20.31 -4.65 -4.33
CA THR A 664 21.29 -4.37 -5.38
C THR A 664 22.37 -5.45 -5.43
N PHE A 665 22.78 -5.98 -4.28
CA PHE A 665 23.72 -7.09 -4.20
C PHE A 665 23.17 -8.34 -4.90
N HIS A 666 21.91 -8.73 -4.64
CA HIS A 666 21.27 -9.85 -5.36
C HIS A 666 21.05 -9.60 -6.86
N GLN A 667 20.97 -8.35 -7.29
CA GLN A 667 20.87 -8.00 -8.72
C GLN A 667 22.22 -8.06 -9.44
N LEU A 668 23.30 -7.72 -8.75
CA LEU A 668 24.66 -7.76 -9.30
C LEU A 668 25.18 -9.20 -9.41
N TYR A 669 24.78 -10.04 -8.46
CA TYR A 669 25.33 -11.37 -8.27
C TYR A 669 24.22 -12.41 -8.43
N SER A 670 24.17 -13.06 -9.60
CA SER A 670 23.20 -14.12 -9.88
C SER A 670 23.68 -15.47 -9.31
N GLU A 671 22.74 -16.33 -8.89
CA GLU A 671 23.03 -17.65 -8.32
C GLU A 671 23.86 -18.58 -9.24
N SER A 672 23.86 -18.32 -10.56
CA SER A 672 24.55 -19.13 -11.55
C SER A 672 25.99 -18.72 -11.85
N ASP A 673 26.43 -17.53 -11.41
CA ASP A 673 27.60 -16.87 -12.00
C ASP A 673 28.82 -16.79 -11.06
N ILE A 674 28.70 -17.22 -9.79
CA ILE A 674 29.75 -17.02 -8.78
C ILE A 674 30.08 -18.33 -8.08
N SER A 675 31.32 -18.79 -8.25
CA SER A 675 31.94 -19.87 -7.49
C SER A 675 33.28 -19.35 -7.00
N PRO A 676 33.56 -19.34 -5.68
CA PRO A 676 32.77 -19.91 -4.57
C PRO A 676 31.58 -19.05 -4.13
N ALA A 677 30.66 -19.62 -3.35
CA ALA A 677 29.48 -18.88 -2.91
C ALA A 677 29.81 -17.65 -2.05
N PRO A 678 29.11 -16.52 -2.26
CA PRO A 678 29.27 -15.31 -1.46
C PRO A 678 29.14 -15.52 0.05
N HIS A 679 30.22 -15.22 0.77
CA HIS A 679 30.23 -14.91 2.19
C HIS A 679 30.26 -13.39 2.39
N VAL A 680 29.12 -12.83 2.79
CA VAL A 680 28.84 -11.40 2.84
C VAL A 680 28.80 -10.91 4.28
N HIS A 681 29.61 -9.91 4.61
CA HIS A 681 29.48 -9.18 5.88
C HIS A 681 28.55 -7.96 5.73
N ILE A 682 27.61 -7.81 6.64
CA ILE A 682 26.65 -6.70 6.71
C ILE A 682 27.07 -5.79 7.87
N SER A 683 27.49 -4.57 7.56
CA SER A 683 27.84 -3.56 8.57
C SER A 683 26.66 -3.13 9.43
N ASN A 684 26.96 -2.51 10.58
CA ASN A 684 25.96 -2.03 11.53
C ASN A 684 24.97 -1.05 10.87
N LEU A 685 25.43 -0.05 10.12
CA LEU A 685 24.53 0.87 9.42
C LEU A 685 23.61 0.15 8.42
N ALA A 686 24.11 -0.86 7.69
CA ALA A 686 23.28 -1.65 6.78
C ALA A 686 22.21 -2.45 7.54
N ALA A 687 22.58 -3.09 8.66
CA ALA A 687 21.66 -3.77 9.57
C ALA A 687 20.58 -2.83 10.13
N GLN A 688 20.95 -1.58 10.45
CA GLN A 688 20.01 -0.60 11.00
C GLN A 688 19.07 0.03 9.96
N THR A 689 19.42 -0.05 8.68
CA THR A 689 18.77 0.71 7.59
C THR A 689 18.15 -0.17 6.51
N GLY A 690 17.65 -1.35 6.85
CA GLY A 690 16.78 -2.13 5.96
C GLY A 690 17.18 -3.58 5.77
N ALA A 691 18.37 -3.99 6.18
CA ALA A 691 18.77 -5.39 6.08
C ALA A 691 18.01 -6.28 7.07
N SER A 692 17.28 -7.27 6.55
CA SER A 692 16.45 -8.20 7.35
C SER A 692 16.63 -9.65 6.88
N LEU A 693 16.16 -10.61 7.66
CA LEU A 693 16.17 -12.03 7.26
C LEU A 693 15.33 -12.30 6.00
N PHE A 694 14.25 -11.55 5.81
CA PHE A 694 13.44 -11.63 4.58
C PHE A 694 14.21 -11.19 3.33
N LEU A 695 15.28 -10.42 3.46
CA LEU A 695 16.15 -10.04 2.35
C LEU A 695 17.29 -11.04 2.11
N GLN A 696 17.47 -12.06 2.96
CA GLN A 696 18.48 -13.10 2.73
C GLN A 696 17.89 -14.18 1.81
N LEU A 697 17.86 -13.88 0.51
CA LEU A 697 17.18 -14.69 -0.50
C LEU A 697 17.85 -16.06 -0.66
N ASN A 698 19.18 -16.06 -0.72
CA ASN A 698 20.01 -17.22 -1.09
C ASN A 698 20.60 -17.96 0.14
N SER A 699 19.92 -17.91 1.29
CA SER A 699 20.29 -18.68 2.48
C SER A 699 19.10 -19.46 3.06
N PRO A 700 19.33 -20.60 3.74
CA PRO A 700 18.26 -21.29 4.46
C PRO A 700 17.71 -20.40 5.60
N PRO A 701 16.41 -20.47 5.89
CA PRO A 701 15.41 -21.38 5.33
C PRO A 701 14.84 -20.84 4.01
N TYR A 702 14.84 -21.67 2.95
CA TYR A 702 14.22 -21.32 1.67
C TYR A 702 12.70 -21.43 1.77
N TYR A 703 11.98 -20.39 1.33
CA TYR A 703 10.51 -20.43 1.34
C TYR A 703 10.00 -21.14 0.09
N ARG A 704 9.26 -22.24 0.27
CA ARG A 704 8.64 -22.96 -0.85
C ARG A 704 7.30 -22.32 -1.21
N VAL A 705 7.18 -21.80 -2.42
CA VAL A 705 5.90 -21.30 -2.94
C VAL A 705 4.95 -22.49 -3.12
N PRO A 706 3.77 -22.49 -2.47
CA PRO A 706 2.78 -23.54 -2.67
C PRO A 706 2.37 -23.61 -4.16
N GLY A 707 2.57 -24.77 -4.79
CA GLY A 707 2.21 -25.00 -6.20
C GLY A 707 3.34 -24.86 -7.23
N ASN A 708 4.58 -24.54 -6.82
CA ASN A 708 5.75 -24.59 -7.70
C ASN A 708 6.78 -25.64 -7.19
N PRO A 709 6.78 -26.87 -7.74
CA PRO A 709 7.70 -27.93 -7.32
C PRO A 709 9.18 -27.66 -7.64
N HIS A 710 9.50 -26.59 -8.37
CA HIS A 710 10.88 -26.19 -8.69
C HIS A 710 11.41 -25.03 -7.82
N SER A 711 10.64 -24.50 -6.87
CA SER A 711 11.12 -23.43 -5.97
C SER A 711 12.05 -23.92 -4.84
N GLY A 712 12.71 -25.06 -5.01
CA GLY A 712 13.32 -25.81 -3.91
C GLY A 712 14.61 -26.58 -4.22
N TYR A 713 15.22 -26.37 -5.38
CA TYR A 713 16.55 -26.93 -5.67
C TYR A 713 17.45 -25.82 -6.19
N VAL A 714 18.17 -25.15 -5.29
CA VAL A 714 19.42 -24.48 -5.65
C VAL A 714 20.53 -25.35 -5.10
N THR A 715 21.31 -25.93 -6.02
CA THR A 715 22.44 -26.84 -5.80
C THR A 715 23.77 -26.10 -5.84
N ALA A 716 23.75 -24.78 -5.66
CA ALA A 716 24.95 -23.95 -5.48
C ALA A 716 25.20 -23.77 -3.97
N GLU A 717 26.46 -23.76 -3.55
CA GLU A 717 26.87 -23.54 -2.16
C GLU A 717 26.09 -22.37 -1.50
N ASP A 718 25.59 -22.56 -0.27
CA ASP A 718 24.70 -21.59 0.39
C ASP A 718 25.43 -20.26 0.65
N TRP A 719 24.82 -19.13 0.25
CA TRP A 719 25.36 -17.81 0.59
C TRP A 719 25.31 -17.63 2.11
N ARG A 720 26.35 -17.03 2.68
CA ARG A 720 26.45 -16.75 4.11
C ARG A 720 26.34 -15.26 4.36
N TYR A 721 25.36 -14.86 5.17
CA TYR A 721 25.18 -13.48 5.59
C TYR A 721 25.60 -13.32 7.04
N ASN A 722 26.72 -12.66 7.27
CA ASN A 722 27.28 -12.44 8.59
C ASN A 722 27.01 -11.00 9.05
N LYS A 723 26.51 -10.85 10.28
CA LYS A 723 26.21 -9.56 10.92
C LYS A 723 27.02 -9.33 12.20
N THR A 724 28.15 -10.02 12.37
CA THR A 724 28.96 -9.94 13.58
C THR A 724 29.39 -8.49 13.82
N GLU A 725 29.01 -7.93 14.96
CA GLU A 725 29.32 -6.55 15.31
C GLU A 725 30.79 -6.39 15.76
N ASN A 726 31.31 -5.16 15.69
CA ASN A 726 32.62 -4.77 16.22
C ASN A 726 33.83 -5.49 15.60
N ILE A 727 33.76 -5.87 14.32
CA ILE A 727 34.94 -6.36 13.59
C ILE A 727 35.87 -5.17 13.32
N PRO A 728 37.13 -5.18 13.78
CA PRO A 728 38.07 -4.10 13.50
C PRO A 728 38.31 -3.95 11.99
N LEU A 729 38.46 -2.72 11.49
CA LEU A 729 38.76 -2.46 10.08
C LEU A 729 40.04 -3.16 9.60
N ALA A 730 41.03 -3.30 10.50
CA ALA A 730 42.26 -4.05 10.25
C ALA A 730 42.00 -5.56 10.01
N ALA A 731 41.02 -6.14 10.71
CA ALA A 731 40.64 -7.53 10.51
C ALA A 731 39.82 -7.73 9.22
N LEU A 732 39.04 -6.71 8.81
CA LEU A 732 38.37 -6.73 7.52
C LEU A 732 39.34 -6.58 6.34
N SER A 733 40.49 -5.94 6.58
CA SER A 733 41.56 -5.72 5.59
C SER A 733 42.70 -6.73 5.68
N SER A 734 42.56 -7.80 6.47
CA SER A 734 43.59 -8.85 6.54
C SER A 734 43.45 -9.85 5.39
N SER A 735 44.56 -10.40 4.92
CA SER A 735 44.58 -11.51 3.95
C SER A 735 43.86 -12.76 4.48
N ASP A 736 43.81 -12.95 5.78
CA ASP A 736 43.17 -14.10 6.44
C ASP A 736 41.66 -13.92 6.66
N ASN A 737 41.06 -12.81 6.19
CA ASN A 737 39.63 -12.59 6.32
C ASN A 737 38.83 -13.65 5.53
N ALA A 738 37.78 -14.20 6.13
CA ALA A 738 36.92 -15.22 5.49
C ALA A 738 35.81 -14.63 4.61
N PHE A 739 35.65 -13.29 4.56
CA PHE A 739 34.62 -12.65 3.76
C PHE A 739 35.06 -12.48 2.30
N THR A 740 34.12 -12.74 1.40
CA THR A 740 34.26 -12.53 -0.06
C THR A 740 33.72 -11.16 -0.48
N HIS A 741 32.70 -10.67 0.24
CA HIS A 741 31.99 -9.44 -0.08
C HIS A 741 31.66 -8.67 1.20
N LEU A 742 31.64 -7.33 1.12
CA LEU A 742 31.24 -6.46 2.22
C LEU A 742 30.13 -5.50 1.79
N ILE A 743 29.12 -5.32 2.64
CA ILE A 743 28.23 -4.16 2.62
C ILE A 743 28.69 -3.24 3.75
N SER A 744 29.59 -2.31 3.39
CA SER A 744 30.35 -1.49 4.35
C SER A 744 29.79 -0.08 4.46
N GLU A 745 29.84 0.48 5.68
CA GLU A 745 29.65 1.92 5.95
C GLU A 745 30.94 2.72 5.80
N SER A 746 32.08 2.04 5.69
CA SER A 746 33.37 2.67 5.43
C SER A 746 33.69 2.60 3.93
N PRO A 747 34.11 3.71 3.31
CA PRO A 747 34.48 3.73 1.91
C PRO A 747 35.74 2.88 1.63
N PRO A 748 35.97 2.50 0.36
CA PRO A 748 37.16 1.76 -0.05
C PRO A 748 38.49 2.46 0.26
N SER A 749 38.49 3.78 0.52
CA SER A 749 39.70 4.52 0.91
C SER A 749 40.11 4.31 2.37
N GLN A 750 39.17 3.86 3.22
CA GLN A 750 39.43 3.54 4.63
C GLN A 750 39.69 2.06 4.85
N LEU A 751 39.25 1.23 3.90
CA LEU A 751 39.62 -0.17 3.77
C LEU A 751 40.85 -0.25 2.85
N ASP A 752 41.60 -1.35 2.87
CA ASP A 752 42.71 -1.50 1.92
C ASP A 752 42.13 -1.64 0.49
N GLY A 753 42.24 -0.57 -0.30
CA GLY A 753 41.74 -0.50 -1.68
C GLY A 753 42.47 -1.43 -2.65
N ASN A 754 43.57 -2.08 -2.23
CA ASN A 754 44.21 -3.15 -2.99
C ASN A 754 43.53 -4.52 -2.78
N ILE A 755 42.75 -4.66 -1.70
CA ILE A 755 42.04 -5.90 -1.33
C ILE A 755 40.56 -5.78 -1.68
N TRP A 756 39.98 -4.60 -1.48
CA TRP A 756 38.54 -4.36 -1.65
C TRP A 756 38.25 -3.42 -2.81
N LYS A 757 37.58 -3.96 -3.83
CA LYS A 757 37.11 -3.23 -4.98
C LYS A 757 35.68 -2.76 -4.78
N SER A 758 35.43 -1.48 -5.00
CA SER A 758 34.07 -0.94 -4.96
C SER A 758 33.30 -1.29 -6.22
N VAL A 759 32.22 -2.05 -6.07
CA VAL A 759 31.36 -2.45 -7.18
C VAL A 759 30.21 -1.46 -7.32
N LYS A 760 29.61 -1.05 -6.20
CA LYS A 760 28.49 -0.11 -6.21
C LYS A 760 28.42 0.72 -4.94
N THR A 761 28.04 1.99 -5.09
CA THR A 761 27.73 2.88 -3.97
C THR A 761 26.23 3.10 -3.87
N ILE A 762 25.70 2.96 -2.66
CA ILE A 762 24.29 3.21 -2.33
C ILE A 762 24.16 4.56 -1.66
N LYS A 763 23.29 5.39 -2.25
CA LYS A 763 22.97 6.72 -1.74
C LYS A 763 21.75 6.66 -0.82
N GLY A 764 21.71 7.53 0.16
CA GLY A 764 20.56 7.68 1.06
C GLY A 764 20.23 9.15 1.28
N PHE A 765 19.04 9.41 1.81
CA PHE A 765 18.60 10.75 2.17
C PHE A 765 19.59 11.41 3.14
N ASP A 766 19.94 12.67 2.85
CA ASP A 766 20.79 13.47 3.72
C ASP A 766 20.04 14.68 4.28
N ARG A 767 19.58 15.58 3.40
CA ARG A 767 18.82 16.77 3.79
C ARG A 767 17.96 17.34 2.67
N TRP A 768 17.04 18.21 3.05
CA TRP A 768 16.38 19.12 2.12
C TRP A 768 17.23 20.39 1.94
N SER A 769 17.46 20.80 0.69
CA SER A 769 18.14 22.04 0.35
C SER A 769 17.18 22.97 -0.39
N ILE A 770 17.13 24.23 0.04
CA ILE A 770 16.34 25.28 -0.61
C ILE A 770 17.29 26.15 -1.43
N ASP A 771 16.99 26.30 -2.71
CA ASP A 771 17.72 27.21 -3.60
C ASP A 771 17.16 28.63 -3.44
N TRP A 772 17.76 29.38 -2.50
CA TRP A 772 17.34 30.75 -2.18
C TRP A 772 17.54 31.73 -3.34
N GLU A 773 18.51 31.51 -4.22
CA GLU A 773 18.79 32.41 -5.35
C GLU A 773 17.69 32.36 -6.40
N LEU A 774 17.19 31.16 -6.70
CA LEU A 774 16.08 30.94 -7.62
C LEU A 774 14.78 31.58 -7.09
N LEU A 775 14.60 31.53 -5.76
CA LEU A 775 13.47 32.12 -5.03
C LEU A 775 13.52 33.66 -5.04
N LEU A 776 14.70 34.24 -4.89
CA LEU A 776 14.91 35.70 -4.86
C LEU A 776 14.92 36.36 -6.25
N ARG A 777 15.42 35.68 -7.29
CA ARG A 777 15.40 36.20 -8.68
C ARG A 777 13.97 36.35 -9.24
N GLY A 778 13.02 35.55 -8.77
CA GLY A 778 11.60 35.68 -9.12
C GLY A 778 10.88 36.91 -8.55
N SER A 779 11.47 37.62 -7.58
CA SER A 779 10.84 38.76 -6.91
C SER A 779 11.13 40.12 -7.57
N LYS A 780 12.13 40.20 -8.48
CA LYS A 780 12.60 41.46 -9.06
C LYS A 780 12.04 41.81 -10.46
N GLY A 781 11.13 41.01 -11.02
CA GLY A 781 10.49 41.26 -12.33
C GLY A 781 8.97 41.39 -12.21
N GLY A 782 8.40 42.47 -12.77
CA GLY A 782 7.00 42.88 -12.65
C GLY A 782 5.92 41.99 -13.30
N GLU A 783 6.21 40.74 -13.65
CA GLU A 783 5.25 39.83 -14.28
C GLU A 783 4.86 38.67 -13.34
N LYS A 784 4.02 39.00 -12.35
CA LYS A 784 3.57 38.03 -11.32
C LYS A 784 2.70 36.87 -11.84
N LEU A 785 2.12 36.97 -13.05
CA LEU A 785 1.12 36.02 -13.54
C LEU A 785 1.69 34.87 -14.38
N ASP A 786 2.88 35.05 -15.00
CA ASP A 786 3.54 33.99 -15.80
C ASP A 786 4.58 33.19 -14.98
N LEU A 787 4.96 33.70 -13.79
CA LEU A 787 6.00 33.15 -12.94
C LEU A 787 5.59 31.87 -12.19
N MET A 788 4.33 31.78 -11.72
CA MET A 788 3.82 30.55 -11.08
C MET A 788 3.72 29.37 -12.04
N LYS A 789 3.61 29.62 -13.36
CA LYS A 789 3.57 28.56 -14.37
C LYS A 789 4.96 28.01 -14.70
N ARG A 790 6.04 28.78 -14.44
CA ARG A 790 7.43 28.39 -14.75
C ARG A 790 8.23 27.86 -13.56
N LEU A 791 7.85 28.19 -12.32
CA LEU A 791 8.53 27.69 -11.13
C LEU A 791 8.03 26.28 -10.78
N ASN A 792 8.75 25.28 -11.29
CA ASN A 792 8.54 23.91 -10.85
C ASN A 792 8.98 23.80 -9.38
N LEU A 793 8.06 23.56 -8.43
CA LEU A 793 8.36 23.49 -6.99
C LEU A 793 9.54 22.54 -6.67
N ARG A 794 9.72 21.50 -7.50
CA ARG A 794 10.83 20.54 -7.45
C ARG A 794 12.22 21.16 -7.68
N GLN A 795 12.32 22.29 -8.37
CA GLN A 795 13.59 22.98 -8.61
C GLN A 795 14.02 23.84 -7.42
N ILE A 796 13.05 24.36 -6.66
CA ILE A 796 13.26 25.23 -5.49
C ILE A 796 13.65 24.40 -4.26
N LEU A 797 12.93 23.30 -4.01
CA LEU A 797 13.19 22.40 -2.90
C LEU A 797 13.82 21.11 -3.44
N ARG A 798 15.13 20.93 -3.23
CA ARG A 798 15.89 19.78 -3.70
C ARG A 798 16.13 18.79 -2.57
N LEU A 799 15.89 17.51 -2.84
CA LEU A 799 16.29 16.41 -1.98
C LEU A 799 17.76 16.11 -2.25
N VAL A 800 18.61 16.26 -1.23
CA VAL A 800 20.05 15.95 -1.32
C VAL A 800 20.26 14.54 -0.79
N GLU A 801 20.94 13.72 -1.59
CA GLU A 801 21.36 12.37 -1.23
C GLU A 801 22.88 12.34 -1.05
N SER A 802 23.35 11.60 -0.05
CA SER A 802 24.79 11.34 0.17
C SER A 802 25.07 9.86 0.03
N GLU A 803 26.31 9.50 -0.25
CA GLU A 803 26.78 8.12 -0.17
C GLU A 803 26.68 7.64 1.29
N LYS A 804 26.10 6.47 1.51
CA LYS A 804 25.89 5.90 2.86
C LYS A 804 26.50 4.50 3.01
N LEU A 805 26.45 3.68 1.97
CA LEU A 805 26.97 2.31 1.99
C LEU A 805 27.68 1.99 0.68
N TRP A 806 28.69 1.11 0.76
CA TRP A 806 29.44 0.60 -0.38
C TRP A 806 29.33 -0.92 -0.43
N ILE A 807 29.03 -1.45 -1.62
CA ILE A 807 29.13 -2.87 -1.94
C ILE A 807 30.54 -3.11 -2.46
N LEU A 808 31.29 -3.91 -1.71
CA LEU A 808 32.69 -4.21 -1.98
C LEU A 808 32.83 -5.70 -2.30
N GLU A 809 33.66 -5.99 -3.29
CA GLU A 809 34.08 -7.31 -3.69
C GLU A 809 35.59 -7.44 -3.43
N ARG A 810 36.03 -8.63 -3.04
CA ARG A 810 37.44 -8.88 -2.79
C ARG A 810 38.17 -9.14 -4.11
N ASP A 811 39.24 -8.40 -4.37
CA ASP A 811 40.10 -8.66 -5.54
C ASP A 811 40.92 -9.94 -5.29
N GLU A 812 40.70 -10.98 -6.10
CA GLU A 812 41.43 -12.27 -6.02
C GLU A 812 42.89 -12.20 -6.54
N VAL A 813 43.42 -10.99 -6.83
CA VAL A 813 44.70 -10.82 -7.55
C VAL A 813 45.95 -10.99 -6.65
N THR A 814 45.79 -11.36 -5.38
CA THR A 814 46.93 -11.79 -4.56
C THR A 814 46.63 -13.14 -3.91
N SER A 815 46.71 -14.19 -4.72
CA SER A 815 47.11 -15.52 -4.26
C SER A 815 48.59 -15.72 -4.55
#